data_AF-W2PJG3-F1
#
_entry.id   AF-W2PJG3-F1
#
_cell.length_a   1.000
_cell.length_b   1.000
_cell.length_c   1.000
_cell.angle_alpha   90.00
_cell.angle_beta   90.00
_cell.angle_gamma   90.00
#
_symmetry.space_group_name_H-M   'P 1'
#
loop_
_entity.id
_entity.type
_entity.pdbx_description
1 polymer ?
#
loop_
_entity_poly.entity_id
_entity_poly.type
_entity_poly.pdbx_seq_one_letter_code
_entity_poly.pdbx_strand_id
1 'polypeptide(L)'
;MKPSFSPNRVTIDANSGRPRFDDDGDVVLRALSLSPGVSRRPFDATPTTSSCSGLHLLLQGFVHAVLSGVVVSIVLCPVMIGFATMIFSHPDFSGTLPMLTKLVFASSTMHQLVITSLSPLPFAIGQVQDTGMIFLGSMASSIMTELSAVPLTERIATVLVHLSISTMLVGVGLILTGKARLASLVQYLPTPVIGGYLAYVGFFMVKGGISLTTGVSLASVHGWGVLLSSPRSLILLAPGLIGGIMLAILTSRFRHFAVFPCCILVLPASFFFVVWISSYTLNDARAAGFLEDDAASVPVMQVYELFDFNHIHWNVMPAQVPTMLSMFVMIAFASSLDIASICMGTTSSMNYNAQLQTVGMSNLVSGLTGGYTGSYIFSQTLFTSRFRPSAAAESRFPGITRLVGVTLALCEFSIVMTPISLMAIVPKFLFGAVMIFIGIDLLKTWLLGVFHKLLFAEYLTVVGTFCCLNIFGVQLGLATGITLAAASFLVEYAKAQDVRIVHKTSNVIRNADQHALLYGASSVSGDADRSESRQQDAIVTIELQGHIFFGSATRIQNCVKSAVYIRSEGRENAARSASMGQIHASEETETWPLLSVRREPRSGYATDAHVSVPSPLVNLHGEPCTDPDRKPTRFVVLDFSRVSGMDATAARSCFLVLKLSFSLSKVCAVYCGMRPSVEFLLRANDVIPDAQTQEEVIQVETRQRECYVASDLDLALDWCEQQLILSAAKWRSIRSGQHLILSSLKSSALPLAQVFAAYLSDTRKGDPATLQHLEELAQLFNVSEWETQKNLFQVGERSNAWFVLLRGTVELLTIPTEATLASYSPKSEQAEPTRFQDSFNTLNNHKNQPSTQRELVGRVRPGCIFGDMDFMLEQPRVMDATSTAADTLTCSFTRKEMVELRDNHPELALLLHEILLRASYMTLAEKLHSLAI
;
A
#
# COMPACT_ATOMS: atom_id res chain seq x y z
N MET A 1 20.45 -28.54 -11.95
CA MET A 1 19.79 -29.38 -10.93
C MET A 1 18.50 -28.67 -10.51
N LYS A 2 17.34 -29.24 -10.83
CA LYS A 2 16.03 -28.77 -10.32
C LYS A 2 15.95 -29.14 -8.83
N PRO A 3 15.61 -28.24 -7.89
CA PRO A 3 15.19 -28.66 -6.57
C PRO A 3 13.68 -28.87 -6.56
N SER A 4 13.28 -30.08 -6.17
CA SER A 4 11.92 -30.53 -5.91
C SER A 4 11.41 -29.95 -4.59
N PHE A 5 10.29 -29.23 -4.62
CA PHE A 5 9.51 -28.94 -3.41
C PHE A 5 8.60 -30.13 -3.09
N SER A 6 8.70 -30.65 -1.85
CA SER A 6 7.74 -31.60 -1.30
C SER A 6 6.63 -30.83 -0.57
N PRO A 7 5.34 -31.19 -0.76
CA PRO A 7 4.23 -30.59 -0.03
C PRO A 7 4.03 -31.40 1.25
N ASN A 8 4.13 -30.76 2.42
CA ASN A 8 3.46 -31.11 3.68
C ASN A 8 4.17 -30.44 4.87
N ARG A 9 3.66 -29.30 5.33
CA ARG A 9 3.85 -28.85 6.73
C ARG A 9 2.78 -27.82 7.12
N VAL A 10 1.53 -28.27 7.18
CA VAL A 10 0.49 -27.62 7.99
C VAL A 10 0.48 -28.36 9.33
N THR A 11 0.77 -27.68 10.43
CA THR A 11 0.58 -28.25 11.78
C THR A 11 -0.65 -27.60 12.39
N ILE A 12 -1.63 -28.44 12.74
CA ILE A 12 -2.88 -28.04 13.38
C ILE A 12 -2.64 -28.06 14.89
N ASP A 13 -2.94 -26.95 15.56
CA ASP A 13 -2.91 -26.86 17.01
C ASP A 13 -4.09 -27.65 17.61
N ALA A 14 -3.78 -28.74 18.33
CA ALA A 14 -4.76 -29.74 18.78
C ALA A 14 -5.83 -29.18 19.74
N ASN A 15 -5.62 -27.99 20.30
CA ASN A 15 -6.56 -27.36 21.22
C ASN A 15 -7.42 -26.25 20.60
N SER A 16 -7.13 -25.81 19.37
CA SER A 16 -7.83 -24.64 18.77
C SER A 16 -8.32 -24.82 17.34
N GLY A 17 -7.92 -25.90 16.64
CA GLY A 17 -8.44 -26.25 15.32
C GLY A 17 -8.17 -25.21 14.21
N ARG A 18 -7.25 -24.26 14.40
CA ARG A 18 -6.93 -23.22 13.42
C ARG A 18 -5.59 -23.49 12.70
N PRO A 19 -5.52 -23.35 11.36
CA PRO A 19 -4.25 -23.38 10.63
C PRO A 19 -3.46 -22.09 10.86
N ARG A 20 -2.13 -22.21 10.89
CA ARG A 20 -1.18 -21.11 11.10
C ARG A 20 -0.46 -20.83 9.77
N PHE A 21 -0.67 -19.67 9.17
CA PHE A 21 -0.03 -19.22 7.93
C PHE A 21 1.11 -18.23 8.22
N ASP A 22 2.21 -18.32 7.45
CA ASP A 22 3.34 -17.40 7.52
C ASP A 22 3.10 -16.18 6.61
N ASP A 23 3.16 -14.96 7.18
CA ASP A 23 2.94 -13.67 6.49
C ASP A 23 4.19 -13.19 5.74
N ASP A 24 4.10 -13.03 4.40
CA ASP A 24 5.14 -12.48 3.51
C ASP A 24 4.88 -11.06 2.96
N GLY A 25 3.80 -10.37 3.33
CA GLY A 25 3.50 -8.99 2.89
C GLY A 25 4.34 -7.86 3.53
N ASP A 26 5.21 -8.20 4.49
CA ASP A 26 5.92 -7.22 5.33
C ASP A 26 7.32 -6.86 4.81
N VAL A 27 7.75 -7.37 3.65
CA VAL A 27 9.18 -7.38 3.26
C VAL A 27 9.79 -5.98 3.10
N VAL A 28 9.04 -4.91 2.79
CA VAL A 28 9.58 -3.54 2.68
C VAL A 28 9.70 -2.83 4.04
N LEU A 29 8.81 -3.13 4.99
CA LEU A 29 8.91 -2.66 6.38
C LEU A 29 9.95 -3.47 7.17
N ARG A 30 10.08 -4.77 6.88
CA ARG A 30 11.10 -5.68 7.42
C ARG A 30 12.52 -5.36 6.93
N ALA A 31 12.63 -4.87 5.70
CA ALA A 31 13.85 -4.48 5.01
C ALA A 31 14.59 -3.26 5.59
N LEU A 32 13.84 -2.37 6.25
CA LEU A 32 14.38 -1.16 6.89
C LEU A 32 14.34 -1.27 8.42
N SER A 33 13.61 -2.25 8.97
CA SER A 33 13.58 -2.52 10.39
C SER A 33 14.66 -3.55 10.73
N LEU A 34 15.65 -3.18 11.54
CA LEU A 34 16.51 -4.12 12.27
C LEU A 34 15.73 -5.01 13.28
N SER A 35 14.41 -5.14 13.11
CA SER A 35 13.51 -5.95 13.92
C SER A 35 13.03 -7.14 13.11
N PRO A 36 13.20 -8.37 13.61
CA PRO A 36 12.66 -9.52 12.93
C PRO A 36 11.12 -9.54 13.07
N GLY A 37 10.44 -9.88 11.98
CA GLY A 37 9.00 -9.66 11.78
C GLY A 37 8.11 -10.40 12.78
N VAL A 38 6.92 -9.87 13.11
CA VAL A 38 5.95 -10.58 13.96
C VAL A 38 4.52 -10.31 13.50
N SER A 39 3.78 -11.41 13.36
CA SER A 39 2.33 -11.55 13.25
C SER A 39 1.58 -10.66 14.26
N ARG A 40 0.62 -9.88 13.75
CA ARG A 40 -0.30 -9.08 14.57
C ARG A 40 -1.09 -9.98 15.52
N ARG A 41 -0.71 -10.03 16.79
CA ARG A 41 -1.64 -10.31 17.89
C ARG A 41 -1.87 -9.02 18.66
N PRO A 42 -3.07 -8.42 18.64
CA PRO A 42 -3.41 -7.43 19.64
C PRO A 42 -3.44 -8.16 20.98
N PHE A 43 -2.61 -7.73 21.92
CA PHE A 43 -2.77 -8.12 23.32
C PHE A 43 -3.95 -7.29 23.85
N ASP A 44 -5.17 -7.74 23.53
CA ASP A 44 -6.39 -7.25 24.18
C ASP A 44 -6.38 -7.79 25.62
N ALA A 45 -5.58 -7.15 26.47
CA ALA A 45 -5.79 -7.22 27.90
C ALA A 45 -7.07 -6.44 28.20
N THR A 46 -8.16 -7.16 28.41
CA THR A 46 -9.35 -6.62 29.05
C THR A 46 -8.91 -5.92 30.35
N PRO A 47 -9.35 -4.67 30.62
CA PRO A 47 -8.93 -3.97 31.81
C PRO A 47 -9.60 -4.62 33.02
N THR A 48 -8.91 -5.55 33.67
CA THR A 48 -9.26 -5.95 35.02
C THR A 48 -8.93 -4.78 35.92
N THR A 49 -9.98 -4.12 36.39
CA THR A 49 -9.94 -3.06 37.40
C THR A 49 -9.40 -3.63 38.71
N SER A 50 -8.07 -3.76 38.79
CA SER A 50 -7.36 -3.87 40.05
C SER A 50 -6.81 -2.49 40.38
N SER A 51 -7.05 -2.03 41.60
CA SER A 51 -6.57 -0.75 42.13
C SER A 51 -5.04 -0.78 42.23
N CYS A 52 -4.38 -0.61 41.09
CA CYS A 52 -2.93 -0.55 41.02
C CYS A 52 -2.52 0.86 41.46
N SER A 53 -1.84 0.95 42.60
CA SER A 53 -1.32 2.21 43.14
C SER A 53 -0.61 3.01 42.05
N GLY A 54 -0.92 4.31 41.91
CA GLY A 54 -0.32 5.17 40.87
C GLY A 54 1.21 5.16 40.87
N LEU A 55 1.84 4.84 42.00
CA LEU A 55 3.27 4.65 42.16
C LEU A 55 3.80 3.41 41.41
N HIS A 56 3.06 2.30 41.42
CA HIS A 56 3.45 1.07 40.72
C HIS A 56 3.42 1.27 39.19
N LEU A 57 2.40 1.98 38.70
CA LEU A 57 2.27 2.31 37.29
C LEU A 57 3.39 3.27 36.81
N LEU A 58 3.76 4.24 37.65
CA LEU A 58 4.90 5.13 37.40
C LEU A 58 6.23 4.36 37.39
N LEU A 59 6.46 3.51 38.39
CA LEU A 59 7.69 2.73 38.50
C LEU A 59 7.85 1.78 37.31
N GLN A 60 6.76 1.09 36.92
CA GLN A 60 6.77 0.21 35.76
C GLN A 60 7.05 0.98 34.46
N GLY A 61 6.39 2.13 34.26
CA GLY A 61 6.63 2.98 33.08
C GLY A 61 8.05 3.53 33.03
N PHE A 62 8.60 3.95 34.17
CA PHE A 62 9.97 4.44 34.31
C PHE A 62 10.99 3.34 34.00
N VAL A 63 10.85 2.16 34.62
CA VAL A 63 11.73 1.02 34.39
C VAL A 63 11.71 0.60 32.92
N HIS A 64 10.53 0.55 32.30
CA HIS A 64 10.42 0.22 30.87
C HIS A 64 11.11 1.26 29.98
N ALA A 65 10.91 2.56 30.25
CA ALA A 65 11.53 3.62 29.47
C ALA A 65 13.07 3.61 29.58
N VAL A 66 13.58 3.47 30.81
CA VAL A 66 15.02 3.40 31.08
C VAL A 66 15.64 2.16 30.45
N LEU A 67 15.02 0.98 30.65
CA LEU A 67 15.52 -0.26 30.06
C LEU A 67 15.54 -0.20 28.54
N SER A 68 14.50 0.37 27.92
CA SER A 68 14.45 0.54 26.47
C SER A 68 15.55 1.49 25.97
N GLY A 69 15.81 2.60 26.67
CA GLY A 69 16.90 3.52 26.34
C GLY A 69 18.27 2.86 26.43
N VAL A 70 18.52 2.07 27.49
CA VAL A 70 19.77 1.32 27.67
C VAL A 70 19.96 0.28 26.55
N VAL A 71 18.93 -0.47 26.20
CA VAL A 71 18.99 -1.47 25.11
C VAL A 71 19.35 -0.79 23.77
N VAL A 72 18.73 0.35 23.48
CA VAL A 72 19.04 1.11 22.25
C VAL A 72 20.46 1.66 22.28
N SER A 73 20.95 2.13 23.43
CA SER A 73 22.34 2.59 23.58
C SER A 73 23.36 1.48 23.30
N ILE A 74 23.12 0.26 23.82
CA ILE A 74 23.96 -0.91 23.56
C ILE A 74 24.01 -1.23 22.06
N VAL A 75 22.88 -1.11 21.37
CA VAL A 75 22.77 -1.35 19.92
C VAL A 75 23.51 -0.28 19.09
N LEU A 76 23.40 0.99 19.49
CA LEU A 76 23.96 2.12 18.74
C LEU A 76 25.47 2.28 18.95
N CYS A 77 26.00 1.90 20.10
CA CYS A 77 27.41 2.09 20.44
C CYS A 77 28.37 1.48 19.40
N PRO A 78 28.20 0.22 18.94
CA PRO A 78 29.02 -0.33 17.87
C PRO A 78 28.91 0.42 16.54
N VAL A 79 27.72 0.95 16.24
CA VAL A 79 27.45 1.68 14.99
C VAL A 79 28.18 3.02 14.98
N MET A 80 28.14 3.77 16.10
CA MET A 80 28.83 5.06 16.23
C MET A 80 30.35 4.93 16.10
N ILE A 81 30.92 3.85 16.66
CA ILE A 81 32.33 3.51 16.53
C ILE A 81 32.67 3.20 15.07
N GLY A 82 31.82 2.42 14.38
CA GLY A 82 31.94 2.18 12.94
C GLY A 82 31.91 3.48 12.13
N PHE A 83 31.00 4.40 12.45
CA PHE A 83 30.88 5.69 11.77
C PHE A 83 32.12 6.57 11.97
N ALA A 84 32.68 6.62 13.19
CA ALA A 84 33.94 7.32 13.46
C ALA A 84 35.08 6.81 12.58
N THR A 85 35.24 5.50 12.48
CA THR A 85 36.31 4.89 11.66
C THR A 85 36.15 5.15 10.16
N MET A 86 34.91 5.36 9.71
CA MET A 86 34.60 5.63 8.31
C MET A 86 34.84 7.09 7.94
N ILE A 87 34.43 8.03 8.81
CA ILE A 87 34.71 9.46 8.65
C ILE A 87 36.23 9.68 8.66
N PHE A 88 36.93 9.02 9.57
CA PHE A 88 38.38 9.17 9.76
C PHE A 88 39.17 7.97 9.20
N SER A 89 38.86 7.59 7.96
CA SER A 89 39.47 6.44 7.28
C SER A 89 40.89 6.68 6.76
N HIS A 90 41.37 7.93 6.74
CA HIS A 90 42.73 8.27 6.32
C HIS A 90 43.76 7.77 7.36
N PRO A 91 44.89 7.14 6.95
CA PRO A 91 45.85 6.50 7.86
C PRO A 91 46.42 7.43 8.93
N ASP A 92 46.61 8.71 8.59
CA ASP A 92 47.10 9.75 9.50
C ASP A 92 46.20 9.98 10.74
N PHE A 93 44.93 9.57 10.72
CA PHE A 93 44.04 9.69 11.88
C PHE A 93 44.18 8.54 12.89
N SER A 94 44.93 7.47 12.55
CA SER A 94 45.03 6.26 13.39
C SER A 94 45.42 6.56 14.85
N GLY A 95 46.36 7.49 15.08
CA GLY A 95 46.80 7.88 16.42
C GLY A 95 45.78 8.73 17.20
N THR A 96 44.89 9.44 16.52
CA THR A 96 43.87 10.34 17.14
C THR A 96 42.46 9.76 17.11
N LEU A 97 42.25 8.61 16.48
CA LEU A 97 40.94 7.98 16.27
C LEU A 97 40.12 7.77 17.57
N PRO A 98 40.72 7.37 18.71
CA PRO A 98 39.97 7.26 19.97
C PRO A 98 39.40 8.60 20.45
N MET A 99 40.12 9.70 20.23
CA MET A 99 39.69 11.06 20.59
C MET A 99 38.56 11.53 19.67
N LEU A 100 38.70 11.28 18.36
CA LEU A 100 37.70 11.60 17.34
C LEU A 100 36.39 10.82 17.52
N THR A 101 36.49 9.57 17.99
CA THR A 101 35.31 8.74 18.30
C THR A 101 34.46 9.36 19.41
N LYS A 102 35.07 10.04 20.40
CA LYS A 102 34.32 10.75 21.45
C LYS A 102 33.51 11.92 20.90
N LEU A 103 34.01 12.62 19.86
CA LEU A 103 33.23 13.66 19.19
C LEU A 103 31.98 13.11 18.51
N VAL A 104 32.04 11.88 17.96
CA VAL A 104 30.87 11.25 17.34
C VAL A 104 29.79 10.97 18.39
N PHE A 105 30.16 10.44 19.56
CA PHE A 105 29.23 10.25 20.66
C PHE A 105 28.70 11.57 21.24
N ALA A 106 29.53 12.62 21.30
CA ALA A 106 29.09 13.95 21.71
C ALA A 106 28.05 14.52 20.73
N SER A 107 28.29 14.36 19.43
CA SER A 107 27.34 14.73 18.37
C SER A 107 26.02 13.96 18.49
N SER A 108 26.06 12.64 18.69
CA SER A 108 24.87 11.82 18.95
C SER A 108 24.08 12.28 20.17
N THR A 109 24.77 12.61 21.26
CA THR A 109 24.13 13.15 22.48
C THR A 109 23.36 14.43 22.16
N MET A 110 23.96 15.36 21.42
CA MET A 110 23.29 16.61 21.01
C MET A 110 22.10 16.33 20.10
N HIS A 111 22.24 15.43 19.13
CA HIS A 111 21.14 15.05 18.24
C HIS A 111 19.95 14.48 19.02
N GLN A 112 20.22 13.58 19.96
CA GLN A 112 19.18 12.96 20.79
C GLN A 112 18.51 13.99 21.70
N LEU A 113 19.24 14.91 22.31
CA LEU A 113 18.67 15.96 23.17
C LEU A 113 17.74 16.89 22.39
N VAL A 114 18.16 17.36 21.21
CA VAL A 114 17.35 18.25 20.37
C VAL A 114 16.09 17.54 19.87
N ILE A 115 16.23 16.30 19.39
CA ILE A 115 15.09 15.52 18.88
C ILE A 115 14.12 15.14 19.99
N THR A 116 14.61 14.74 21.17
CA THR A 116 13.75 14.42 22.34
C THR A 116 12.98 15.65 22.83
N SER A 117 13.55 16.85 22.65
CA SER A 117 12.94 18.10 23.09
C SER A 117 11.92 18.63 22.08
N LEU A 118 12.30 18.72 20.80
CA LEU A 118 11.53 19.40 19.77
C LEU A 118 10.59 18.48 18.97
N SER A 119 10.86 17.17 18.91
CA SER A 119 10.00 16.26 18.15
C SER A 119 8.66 16.05 18.86
N PRO A 120 7.53 15.99 18.12
CA PRO A 120 6.24 15.58 18.64
C PRO A 120 6.21 14.08 18.97
N LEU A 121 7.14 13.29 18.44
CA LEU A 121 7.25 11.86 18.74
C LEU A 121 8.01 11.65 20.05
N PRO A 122 7.35 11.16 21.12
CA PRO A 122 7.99 11.04 22.42
C PRO A 122 9.00 9.89 22.51
N PHE A 123 9.02 8.96 21.56
CA PHE A 123 9.96 7.83 21.49
C PHE A 123 10.98 7.97 20.35
N ALA A 124 11.10 9.16 19.75
CA ALA A 124 12.02 9.35 18.63
C ALA A 124 13.49 9.19 19.02
N ILE A 125 14.22 8.46 18.18
CA ILE A 125 15.67 8.26 18.31
C ILE A 125 16.38 9.07 17.24
N GLY A 126 17.22 10.00 17.69
CA GLY A 126 17.97 10.93 16.88
C GLY A 126 19.46 10.73 17.07
N GLN A 127 20.18 10.40 16.00
CA GLN A 127 21.61 10.01 16.06
C GLN A 127 22.36 10.51 14.82
N VAL A 128 23.69 10.41 14.86
CA VAL A 128 24.54 10.59 13.67
C VAL A 128 24.07 9.63 12.56
N GLN A 129 23.98 10.12 11.33
CA GLN A 129 23.37 9.41 10.22
C GLN A 129 24.42 8.81 9.27
N ASP A 130 24.14 7.60 8.78
CA ASP A 130 24.94 6.83 7.81
C ASP A 130 25.11 7.55 6.45
N THR A 131 24.10 8.29 6.03
CA THR A 131 24.12 9.04 4.77
C THR A 131 25.17 10.16 4.79
N GLY A 132 25.26 10.90 5.90
CA GLY A 132 26.14 12.06 6.01
C GLY A 132 27.61 11.70 6.22
N MET A 133 27.90 10.60 6.94
CA MET A 133 29.27 10.15 7.20
C MET A 133 30.08 9.84 5.93
N ILE A 134 29.43 9.42 4.83
CA ILE A 134 30.11 9.15 3.56
C ILE A 134 30.73 10.43 2.99
N PHE A 135 29.96 11.52 3.02
CA PHE A 135 30.42 12.83 2.53
C PHE A 135 31.43 13.45 3.49
N LEU A 136 31.19 13.35 4.81
CA LEU A 136 32.13 13.82 5.82
C LEU A 136 33.49 13.11 5.70
N GLY A 137 33.49 11.78 5.49
CA GLY A 137 34.72 11.02 5.30
C GLY A 137 35.44 11.36 3.99
N SER A 138 34.70 11.58 2.91
CA SER A 138 35.26 12.07 1.65
C SER A 138 35.93 13.44 1.81
N MET A 139 35.29 14.39 2.51
CA MET A 139 35.87 15.73 2.76
C MET A 139 37.08 15.63 3.68
N ALA A 140 37.00 14.84 4.76
CA ALA A 140 38.10 14.60 5.66
C ALA A 140 39.33 14.04 4.92
N SER A 141 39.15 13.03 4.07
CA SER A 141 40.23 12.46 3.28
C SER A 141 40.77 13.47 2.25
N SER A 142 39.92 14.22 1.54
CA SER A 142 40.35 15.21 0.54
C SER A 142 41.24 16.29 1.18
N ILE A 143 40.79 16.87 2.28
CA ILE A 143 41.52 17.92 3.01
C ILE A 143 42.85 17.37 3.53
N MET A 144 42.86 16.16 4.09
CA MET A 144 44.10 15.52 4.54
C MET A 144 45.08 15.32 3.39
N THR A 145 44.63 14.90 2.21
CA THR A 145 45.53 14.70 1.06
C THR A 145 46.05 16.02 0.47
N GLU A 146 45.20 17.04 0.37
CA GLU A 146 45.57 18.35 -0.16
C GLU A 146 46.57 19.08 0.74
N LEU A 147 46.43 18.95 2.06
CA LEU A 147 47.32 19.57 3.04
C LEU A 147 48.48 18.66 3.47
N SER A 148 48.88 17.67 2.67
CA SER A 148 49.93 16.70 3.03
C SER A 148 51.28 17.33 3.44
N ALA A 149 51.58 18.56 3.01
CA ALA A 149 52.80 19.30 3.36
C ALA A 149 52.72 20.08 4.70
N VAL A 150 51.54 20.17 5.32
CA VAL A 150 51.28 20.92 6.57
C VAL A 150 51.41 19.97 7.78
N PRO A 151 51.82 20.45 8.97
CA PRO A 151 51.83 19.64 10.20
C PRO A 151 50.47 18.97 10.50
N LEU A 152 50.52 17.77 11.08
CA LEU A 152 49.34 16.94 11.34
C LEU A 152 48.30 17.62 12.23
N THR A 153 48.73 18.40 13.23
CA THR A 153 47.83 19.11 14.16
C THR A 153 46.96 20.14 13.45
N GLU A 154 47.53 20.94 12.55
CA GLU A 154 46.79 21.94 11.77
C GLU A 154 45.87 21.30 10.73
N ARG A 155 46.29 20.16 10.15
CA ARG A 155 45.46 19.37 9.23
C ARG A 155 44.22 18.85 9.92
N ILE A 156 44.37 18.24 11.09
CA ILE A 156 43.26 17.71 11.90
C ILE A 156 42.33 18.86 12.32
N ALA A 157 42.87 19.97 12.82
CA ALA A 157 42.07 21.15 13.19
C ALA A 157 41.24 21.68 11.99
N THR A 158 41.88 21.82 10.82
CA THR A 158 41.20 22.26 9.58
C THR A 158 40.07 21.31 9.18
N VAL A 159 40.29 20.00 9.27
CA VAL A 159 39.26 18.98 9.01
C VAL A 159 38.09 19.14 9.97
N LEU A 160 38.34 19.13 11.29
CA LEU A 160 37.27 19.16 12.30
C LEU A 160 36.42 20.42 12.20
N VAL A 161 37.04 21.58 12.01
CA VAL A 161 36.32 22.84 11.82
C VAL A 161 35.51 22.81 10.53
N HIS A 162 36.08 22.31 9.43
CA HIS A 162 35.35 22.20 8.16
C HIS A 162 34.15 21.26 8.24
N LEU A 163 34.29 20.09 8.88
CA LEU A 163 33.19 19.15 9.07
C LEU A 163 32.07 19.74 9.94
N SER A 164 32.45 20.51 10.98
CA SER A 164 31.51 21.18 11.88
C SER A 164 30.73 22.30 11.17
N ILE A 165 31.43 23.15 10.39
CA ILE A 165 30.81 24.20 9.57
C ILE A 165 29.88 23.58 8.52
N SER A 166 30.32 22.51 7.86
CA SER A 166 29.51 21.83 6.84
C SER A 166 28.23 21.24 7.45
N THR A 167 28.33 20.63 8.64
CA THR A 167 27.18 20.11 9.40
C THR A 167 26.21 21.23 9.78
N MET A 168 26.73 22.35 10.29
CA MET A 168 25.96 23.53 10.65
C MET A 168 25.20 24.09 9.44
N LEU A 169 25.87 24.22 8.29
CA LEU A 169 25.28 24.73 7.04
C LEU A 169 24.21 23.79 6.49
N VAL A 170 24.41 22.46 6.56
CA VAL A 170 23.35 21.49 6.27
C VAL A 170 22.14 21.73 7.18
N GLY A 171 22.35 21.92 8.49
CA GLY A 171 21.29 22.20 9.45
C GLY A 171 20.48 23.45 9.08
N VAL A 172 21.16 24.55 8.75
CA VAL A 172 20.52 25.78 8.24
C VAL A 172 19.73 25.50 6.96
N GLY A 173 20.32 24.80 6.01
CA GLY A 173 19.67 24.43 4.76
C GLY A 173 18.36 23.67 4.99
N LEU A 174 18.37 22.67 5.89
CA LEU A 174 17.17 21.88 6.21
C LEU A 174 16.07 22.71 6.88
N ILE A 175 16.43 23.63 7.77
CA ILE A 175 15.48 24.58 8.37
C ILE A 175 14.85 25.45 7.29
N LEU A 176 15.65 25.98 6.35
CA LEU A 176 15.16 26.81 5.25
C LEU A 176 14.24 26.01 4.32
N THR A 177 14.62 24.79 3.93
CA THR A 177 13.79 23.90 3.11
C THR A 177 12.44 23.59 3.78
N GLY A 178 12.45 23.28 5.07
CA GLY A 178 11.23 23.04 5.83
C GLY A 178 10.35 24.29 5.97
N LYS A 179 10.95 25.48 6.16
CA LYS A 179 10.20 26.75 6.19
C LYS A 179 9.58 27.11 4.84
N ALA A 180 10.30 26.86 3.75
CA ALA A 180 9.83 27.06 2.39
C ALA A 180 8.77 26.03 1.94
N ARG A 181 8.40 25.06 2.81
CA ARG A 181 7.46 23.97 2.53
C ARG A 181 7.88 23.07 1.36
N LEU A 182 9.19 22.98 1.09
CA LEU A 182 9.75 22.21 -0.02
C LEU A 182 10.04 20.75 0.38
N ALA A 183 9.75 20.31 1.61
CA ALA A 183 9.95 18.91 2.01
C ALA A 183 9.07 17.93 1.20
N SER A 184 7.99 18.41 0.59
CA SER A 184 7.19 17.62 -0.36
C SER A 184 7.93 17.35 -1.66
N LEU A 185 8.81 18.25 -2.11
CA LEU A 185 9.57 18.05 -3.36
C LEU A 185 10.56 16.90 -3.26
N VAL A 186 11.15 16.75 -2.08
CA VAL A 186 12.10 15.69 -1.76
C VAL A 186 11.46 14.29 -1.88
N GLN A 187 10.14 14.20 -1.76
CA GLN A 187 9.39 12.93 -1.88
C GLN A 187 9.13 12.50 -3.33
N TYR A 188 9.43 13.35 -4.34
CA TYR A 188 9.30 12.97 -5.75
C TYR A 188 10.51 12.19 -6.29
N LEU A 189 11.55 11.93 -5.49
CA LEU A 189 12.70 11.17 -5.96
C LEU A 189 12.28 9.73 -6.31
N PRO A 190 12.55 9.23 -7.52
CA PRO A 190 12.10 7.90 -7.93
C PRO A 190 12.66 6.80 -7.02
N THR A 191 11.78 5.89 -6.59
CA THR A 191 12.14 4.75 -5.72
C THR A 191 13.32 3.90 -6.23
N PRO A 192 13.54 3.74 -7.55
CA PRO A 192 14.72 3.02 -8.04
C PRO A 192 16.06 3.68 -7.69
N VAL A 193 16.16 5.01 -7.70
CA VAL A 193 17.40 5.74 -7.37
C VAL A 193 17.75 5.55 -5.90
N ILE A 194 16.71 5.61 -5.06
CA ILE A 194 16.81 5.36 -3.62
C ILE A 194 17.35 3.96 -3.37
N GLY A 195 16.76 2.96 -4.05
CA GLY A 195 17.17 1.56 -3.91
C GLY A 195 18.64 1.36 -4.26
N GLY A 196 19.12 1.96 -5.36
CA GLY A 196 20.52 1.84 -5.74
C GLY A 196 21.47 2.57 -4.80
N TYR A 197 21.07 3.72 -4.27
CA TYR A 197 21.81 4.42 -3.22
C TYR A 197 21.90 3.61 -1.91
N LEU A 198 20.78 3.07 -1.42
CA LEU A 198 20.78 2.26 -0.20
C LEU A 198 21.55 0.95 -0.37
N ALA A 199 21.53 0.34 -1.56
CA ALA A 199 22.39 -0.78 -1.91
C ALA A 199 23.88 -0.38 -1.87
N TYR A 200 24.22 0.82 -2.36
CA TYR A 200 25.58 1.36 -2.27
C TYR A 200 26.01 1.58 -0.82
N VAL A 201 25.16 2.17 0.02
CA VAL A 201 25.41 2.32 1.47
C VAL A 201 25.66 0.95 2.11
N GLY A 202 24.84 -0.05 1.79
CA GLY A 202 25.04 -1.42 2.27
C GLY A 202 26.41 -1.99 1.89
N PHE A 203 26.82 -1.84 0.63
CA PHE A 203 28.15 -2.26 0.16
C PHE A 203 29.28 -1.45 0.83
N PHE A 204 29.08 -0.16 1.04
CA PHE A 204 30.02 0.70 1.76
C PHE A 204 30.21 0.23 3.21
N MET A 205 29.12 -0.10 3.91
CA MET A 205 29.16 -0.63 5.29
C MET A 205 29.91 -1.96 5.37
N VAL A 206 29.73 -2.87 4.41
CA VAL A 206 30.52 -4.11 4.34
C VAL A 206 32.01 -3.80 4.18
N LYS A 207 32.39 -2.88 3.28
CA LYS A 207 33.79 -2.46 3.10
C LYS A 207 34.37 -1.89 4.39
N GLY A 208 33.65 -1.01 5.08
CA GLY A 208 34.12 -0.46 6.35
C GLY A 208 34.20 -1.48 7.47
N GLY A 209 33.25 -2.42 7.56
CA GLY A 209 33.30 -3.49 8.54
C GLY A 209 34.52 -4.39 8.35
N ILE A 210 34.85 -4.74 7.11
CA ILE A 210 36.07 -5.48 6.78
C ILE A 210 37.31 -4.65 7.11
N SER A 211 37.33 -3.36 6.72
CA SER A 211 38.44 -2.46 7.00
C SER A 211 38.71 -2.30 8.50
N LEU A 212 37.65 -2.21 9.30
CA LEU A 212 37.72 -2.08 10.76
C LEU A 212 38.24 -3.35 11.44
N THR A 213 37.83 -4.54 10.96
CA THR A 213 38.35 -5.81 11.52
C THR A 213 39.81 -6.09 11.16
N THR A 214 40.24 -5.68 9.97
CA THR A 214 41.55 -6.06 9.42
C THR A 214 42.60 -4.96 9.52
N GLY A 215 42.17 -3.70 9.72
CA GLY A 215 43.03 -2.51 9.64
C GLY A 215 43.46 -2.13 8.22
N VAL A 216 42.97 -2.83 7.18
CA VAL A 216 43.33 -2.58 5.78
C VAL A 216 42.29 -1.67 5.13
N SER A 217 42.73 -0.58 4.49
CA SER A 217 41.82 0.31 3.75
C SER A 217 41.38 -0.31 2.42
N LEU A 218 40.07 -0.48 2.23
CA LEU A 218 39.45 -1.02 1.01
C LEU A 218 38.97 0.07 0.03
N ALA A 219 39.58 1.26 0.09
CA ALA A 219 39.24 2.37 -0.79
C ALA A 219 39.59 2.10 -2.27
N SER A 220 40.58 1.25 -2.54
CA SER A 220 41.04 0.92 -3.90
C SER A 220 40.93 -0.58 -4.21
N VAL A 221 40.89 -0.92 -5.50
CA VAL A 221 40.90 -2.32 -5.98
C VAL A 221 42.15 -3.07 -5.48
N HIS A 222 43.27 -2.36 -5.30
CA HIS A 222 44.50 -2.93 -4.74
C HIS A 222 44.33 -3.40 -3.29
N GLY A 223 43.54 -2.69 -2.48
CA GLY A 223 43.24 -3.08 -1.09
C GLY A 223 42.55 -4.44 -0.98
N TRP A 224 41.68 -4.78 -1.93
CA TRP A 224 41.07 -6.12 -2.01
C TRP A 224 42.09 -7.22 -2.28
N GLY A 225 43.06 -6.96 -3.15
CA GLY A 225 44.17 -7.88 -3.42
C GLY A 225 45.02 -8.13 -2.16
N VAL A 226 45.39 -7.06 -1.45
CA VAL A 226 46.17 -7.13 -0.20
C VAL A 226 45.44 -7.93 0.89
N LEU A 227 44.13 -7.74 1.02
CA LEU A 227 43.30 -8.50 1.96
C LEU A 227 43.34 -10.01 1.67
N LEU A 228 43.15 -10.40 0.41
CA LEU A 228 43.15 -11.81 -0.02
C LEU A 228 44.53 -12.46 0.07
N SER A 229 45.60 -11.69 -0.15
CA SER A 229 46.97 -12.19 -0.13
C SER A 229 47.59 -12.28 1.26
N SER A 230 47.00 -11.66 2.30
CA SER A 230 47.57 -11.63 3.66
C SER A 230 46.84 -12.59 4.62
N PRO A 231 47.46 -13.73 5.01
CA PRO A 231 46.83 -14.72 5.89
C PRO A 231 46.43 -14.14 7.26
N ARG A 232 47.21 -13.18 7.78
CA ARG A 232 46.94 -12.49 9.04
C ARG A 232 45.62 -11.71 8.99
N SER A 233 45.37 -10.99 7.92
CA SER A 233 44.14 -10.19 7.75
C SER A 233 42.92 -11.11 7.61
N LEU A 234 43.06 -12.26 6.96
CA LEU A 234 41.98 -13.26 6.85
C LEU A 234 41.61 -13.86 8.21
N ILE A 235 42.59 -14.13 9.09
CA ILE A 235 42.35 -14.62 10.45
C ILE A 235 41.59 -13.57 11.28
N LEU A 236 41.95 -12.29 11.16
CA LEU A 236 41.28 -11.19 11.84
C LEU A 236 39.86 -10.93 11.31
N LEU A 237 39.65 -11.15 10.01
CA LEU A 237 38.34 -10.99 9.35
C LEU A 237 37.36 -12.11 9.74
N ALA A 238 37.84 -13.35 9.87
CA ALA A 238 37.00 -14.53 10.08
C ALA A 238 35.95 -14.37 11.20
N PRO A 239 36.28 -13.97 12.44
CA PRO A 239 35.28 -13.81 13.50
C PRO A 239 34.29 -12.68 13.23
N GLY A 240 34.71 -11.61 12.56
CA GLY A 240 33.83 -10.51 12.16
C GLY A 240 32.83 -10.93 11.09
N LEU A 241 33.31 -11.64 10.05
CA LEU A 241 32.47 -12.14 8.96
C LEU A 241 31.50 -13.21 9.46
N ILE A 242 31.97 -14.18 10.25
CA ILE A 242 31.13 -15.23 10.86
C ILE A 242 30.10 -14.57 11.78
N GLY A 243 30.53 -13.63 12.63
CA GLY A 243 29.63 -12.89 13.51
C GLY A 243 28.54 -12.15 12.73
N GLY A 244 28.89 -11.42 11.68
CA GLY A 244 27.94 -10.68 10.84
C GLY A 244 26.95 -11.58 10.10
N ILE A 245 27.42 -12.70 9.52
CA ILE A 245 26.56 -13.69 8.86
C ILE A 245 25.66 -14.38 9.89
N MET A 246 26.19 -14.74 11.06
CA MET A 246 25.42 -15.34 12.15
C MET A 246 24.33 -14.39 12.64
N LEU A 247 24.65 -13.11 12.83
CA LEU A 247 23.68 -12.05 13.16
C LEU A 247 22.58 -11.97 12.09
N ALA A 248 22.92 -12.01 10.80
CA ALA A 248 21.94 -11.98 9.70
C ALA A 248 21.02 -13.22 9.69
N ILE A 249 21.58 -14.41 9.91
CA ILE A 249 20.81 -15.66 9.93
C ILE A 249 19.91 -15.71 11.17
N LEU A 250 20.46 -15.39 12.33
CA LEU A 250 19.75 -15.53 13.60
C LEU A 250 18.60 -14.51 13.73
N THR A 251 18.82 -13.28 13.28
CA THR A 251 17.75 -12.27 13.20
C THR A 251 16.70 -12.64 12.15
N SER A 252 17.09 -13.17 10.97
CA SER A 252 16.10 -13.60 9.98
C SER A 252 15.31 -14.86 10.40
N ARG A 253 15.92 -15.77 11.16
CA ARG A 253 15.29 -17.03 11.60
C ARG A 253 14.40 -16.87 12.83
N PHE A 254 14.84 -16.06 13.81
CA PHE A 254 14.16 -15.89 15.08
C PHE A 254 13.48 -14.51 15.14
N ARG A 255 12.16 -14.55 15.16
CA ARG A 255 11.26 -13.40 15.16
C ARG A 255 11.09 -12.70 16.52
N HIS A 256 12.03 -12.90 17.44
CA HIS A 256 11.94 -12.33 18.80
C HIS A 256 12.78 -11.05 18.91
N PHE A 257 12.18 -9.99 19.47
CA PHE A 257 12.80 -8.65 19.53
C PHE A 257 14.14 -8.63 20.29
N ALA A 258 14.29 -9.48 21.32
CA ALA A 258 15.50 -9.52 22.14
C ALA A 258 16.69 -10.22 21.47
N VAL A 259 16.49 -10.87 20.31
CA VAL A 259 17.55 -11.65 19.64
C VAL A 259 18.74 -10.75 19.32
N PHE A 260 18.52 -9.60 18.69
CA PHE A 260 19.60 -8.73 18.24
C PHE A 260 20.42 -8.12 19.40
N PRO A 261 19.82 -7.50 20.44
CA PRO A 261 20.57 -7.04 21.62
C PRO A 261 21.32 -8.17 22.34
N CYS A 262 20.71 -9.34 22.50
CA CYS A 262 21.38 -10.49 23.11
C CYS A 262 22.59 -10.95 22.30
N CYS A 263 22.52 -10.94 20.96
CA CYS A 263 23.65 -11.29 20.11
C CYS A 263 24.83 -10.33 20.30
N ILE A 264 24.56 -9.02 20.36
CA ILE A 264 25.58 -7.99 20.58
C ILE A 264 26.25 -8.15 21.95
N LEU A 265 25.55 -8.65 22.97
CA LEU A 265 26.14 -8.93 24.28
C LEU A 265 26.89 -10.27 24.34
N VAL A 266 26.34 -11.31 23.70
CA VAL A 266 26.90 -12.68 23.73
C VAL A 266 28.19 -12.77 22.91
N LEU A 267 28.29 -12.08 21.77
CA LEU A 267 29.49 -12.09 20.93
C LEU A 267 30.77 -11.66 21.68
N PRO A 268 30.86 -10.47 22.30
CA PRO A 268 32.04 -10.08 23.09
C PRO A 268 32.22 -10.95 24.34
N ALA A 269 31.13 -11.37 25.00
CA ALA A 269 31.23 -12.28 26.15
C ALA A 269 31.87 -13.62 25.77
N SER A 270 31.52 -14.17 24.60
CA SER A 270 32.12 -15.40 24.09
C SER A 270 33.60 -15.23 23.77
N PHE A 271 34.01 -14.07 23.26
CA PHE A 271 35.42 -13.76 23.03
C PHE A 271 36.21 -13.73 24.33
N PHE A 272 35.73 -13.02 25.35
CA PHE A 272 36.41 -12.97 26.65
C PHE A 272 36.45 -14.34 27.33
N PHE A 273 35.39 -15.15 27.16
CA PHE A 273 35.36 -16.52 27.64
C PHE A 273 36.41 -17.40 26.95
N VAL A 274 36.62 -17.25 25.64
CA VAL A 274 37.68 -17.95 24.89
C VAL A 274 39.06 -17.50 25.37
N VAL A 275 39.29 -16.19 25.51
CA VAL A 275 40.56 -15.65 26.04
C VAL A 275 40.86 -16.22 27.43
N TRP A 276 39.84 -16.31 28.29
CA TRP A 276 39.94 -16.88 29.63
C TRP A 276 40.29 -18.37 29.63
N ILE A 277 39.61 -19.19 28.82
CA ILE A 277 39.90 -20.65 28.73
C ILE A 277 41.27 -20.92 28.11
N SER A 278 41.65 -20.16 27.08
CA SER A 278 42.93 -20.34 26.39
C SER A 278 44.14 -19.84 27.18
N SER A 279 43.93 -19.28 28.39
CA SER A 279 44.99 -18.69 29.23
C SER A 279 45.78 -17.58 28.54
N TYR A 280 45.20 -16.93 27.54
CA TYR A 280 45.79 -15.75 26.89
C TYR A 280 45.54 -14.51 27.74
N THR A 281 46.50 -13.59 27.76
CA THR A 281 46.32 -12.29 28.40
C THR A 281 45.63 -11.31 27.46
N LEU A 282 45.03 -10.24 28.00
CA LEU A 282 44.48 -9.15 27.17
C LEU A 282 45.56 -8.49 26.29
N ASN A 283 46.81 -8.49 26.74
CA ASN A 283 47.94 -7.98 25.96
C ASN A 283 48.27 -8.88 24.77
N ASP A 284 48.12 -10.21 24.89
CA ASP A 284 48.28 -11.12 23.77
C ASP A 284 47.18 -10.90 22.72
N ALA A 285 45.96 -10.63 23.16
CA ALA A 285 44.83 -10.29 22.27
C ALA A 285 45.03 -8.94 21.54
N ARG A 286 45.67 -7.95 22.19
CA ARG A 286 46.10 -6.69 21.56
C ARG A 286 47.22 -6.93 20.54
N ALA A 287 48.26 -7.68 20.90
CA ALA A 287 49.37 -8.02 20.01
C ALA A 287 48.90 -8.81 18.76
N ALA A 288 47.88 -9.64 18.92
CA ALA A 288 47.23 -10.35 17.82
C ALA A 288 46.41 -9.43 16.89
N GLY A 289 45.97 -8.26 17.38
CA GLY A 289 45.20 -7.27 16.64
C GLY A 289 43.68 -7.36 16.85
N PHE A 290 43.22 -8.16 17.83
CA PHE A 290 41.78 -8.28 18.15
C PHE A 290 41.25 -7.12 19.00
N LEU A 291 42.13 -6.44 19.73
CA LEU A 291 41.86 -5.25 20.55
C LEU A 291 42.76 -4.10 20.08
N GLU A 292 42.31 -2.85 20.29
CA GLU A 292 43.15 -1.66 20.11
C GLU A 292 44.24 -1.60 21.21
N ASP A 293 45.36 -0.97 20.92
CA ASP A 293 46.38 -0.69 21.94
C ASP A 293 45.81 0.21 23.05
N ASP A 294 46.36 0.10 24.27
CA ASP A 294 45.92 0.90 25.41
C ASP A 294 46.22 2.39 25.12
N ALA A 295 45.22 3.11 24.62
CA ALA A 295 45.30 4.54 24.39
C ALA A 295 45.37 5.25 25.75
N ALA A 296 46.25 6.26 25.86
CA ALA A 296 46.32 7.12 27.05
C ALA A 296 44.93 7.66 27.41
N SER A 297 44.63 7.79 28.71
CA SER A 297 43.36 8.35 29.17
C SER A 297 43.13 9.73 28.55
N VAL A 298 42.10 9.88 27.71
CA VAL A 298 41.81 11.13 27.01
C VAL A 298 40.65 11.85 27.71
N PRO A 299 40.90 12.87 28.56
CA PRO A 299 39.83 13.72 29.09
C PRO A 299 39.11 14.49 27.97
N VAL A 300 37.83 14.79 28.17
CA VAL A 300 36.96 15.46 27.18
C VAL A 300 37.51 16.82 26.74
N MET A 301 38.17 17.56 27.64
CA MET A 301 38.74 18.87 27.30
C MET A 301 39.83 18.79 26.24
N GLN A 302 40.66 17.73 26.24
CA GLN A 302 41.68 17.51 25.21
C GLN A 302 41.08 17.22 23.83
N VAL A 303 39.85 16.69 23.79
CA VAL A 303 39.13 16.49 22.52
C VAL A 303 38.82 17.84 21.87
N TYR A 304 38.44 18.85 22.67
CA TYR A 304 38.14 20.20 22.19
C TYR A 304 39.39 21.05 21.93
N GLU A 305 40.54 20.71 22.51
CA GLU A 305 41.84 21.30 22.17
C GLU A 305 42.26 21.01 20.72
N LEU A 306 41.70 19.97 20.08
CA LEU A 306 41.91 19.71 18.64
C LEU A 306 41.31 20.80 17.74
N PHE A 307 40.38 21.62 18.25
CA PHE A 307 39.80 22.74 17.52
C PHE A 307 40.68 23.98 17.68
N ASP A 308 41.80 24.04 16.96
CA ASP A 308 42.63 25.24 16.91
C ASP A 308 42.14 26.19 15.80
N PHE A 309 41.51 27.29 16.23
CA PHE A 309 40.98 28.30 15.32
C PHE A 309 42.05 29.21 14.71
N ASN A 310 43.27 29.24 15.25
CA ASN A 310 44.33 30.12 14.78
C ASN A 310 45.07 29.55 13.56
N HIS A 311 45.10 28.23 13.42
CA HIS A 311 45.85 27.53 12.37
C HIS A 311 44.92 26.76 11.41
N ILE A 312 43.92 27.46 10.84
CA ILE A 312 42.98 26.90 9.85
C ILE A 312 43.36 27.35 8.44
N HIS A 313 43.49 26.38 7.53
CA HIS A 313 43.76 26.63 6.11
C HIS A 313 42.46 26.78 5.31
N TRP A 314 41.91 28.00 5.27
CA TRP A 314 40.65 28.32 4.57
C TRP A 314 40.68 28.10 3.06
N ASN A 315 41.86 28.11 2.44
CA ASN A 315 42.04 27.98 0.99
C ASN A 315 41.51 26.66 0.41
N VAL A 316 41.43 25.61 1.25
CA VAL A 316 40.99 24.26 0.84
C VAL A 316 39.45 24.12 0.91
N MET A 317 38.77 24.97 1.67
CA MET A 317 37.32 24.84 1.90
C MET A 317 36.45 25.06 0.65
N PRO A 318 36.73 26.01 -0.26
CA PRO A 318 35.91 26.22 -1.47
C PRO A 318 35.85 24.98 -2.37
N ALA A 319 36.92 24.17 -2.44
CA ALA A 319 36.96 22.95 -3.23
C ALA A 319 35.96 21.89 -2.73
N GLN A 320 35.54 21.97 -1.46
CA GLN A 320 34.63 21.02 -0.83
C GLN A 320 33.14 21.40 -0.95
N VAL A 321 32.84 22.59 -1.48
CA VAL A 321 31.45 23.08 -1.64
C VAL A 321 30.55 22.12 -2.44
N PRO A 322 30.99 21.52 -3.57
CA PRO A 322 30.17 20.54 -4.29
C PRO A 322 29.83 19.30 -3.43
N THR A 323 30.77 18.83 -2.63
CA THR A 323 30.58 17.72 -1.69
C THR A 323 29.57 18.09 -0.61
N MET A 324 29.68 19.30 -0.05
CA MET A 324 28.77 19.83 0.96
C MET A 324 27.33 20.00 0.42
N LEU A 325 27.17 20.49 -0.82
CA LEU A 325 25.86 20.60 -1.47
C LEU A 325 25.23 19.22 -1.70
N SER A 326 26.03 18.24 -2.16
CA SER A 326 25.58 16.86 -2.34
C SER A 326 25.15 16.24 -1.00
N MET A 327 25.92 16.49 0.05
CA MET A 327 25.61 16.07 1.42
C MET A 327 24.29 16.67 1.92
N PHE A 328 24.07 17.97 1.70
CA PHE A 328 22.81 18.65 2.04
C PHE A 328 21.60 17.98 1.36
N VAL A 329 21.66 17.79 0.04
CA VAL A 329 20.57 17.17 -0.74
C VAL A 329 20.31 15.75 -0.24
N MET A 330 21.37 14.98 -0.02
CA MET A 330 21.24 13.60 0.44
C MET A 330 20.71 13.48 1.86
N ILE A 331 21.13 14.33 2.79
CA ILE A 331 20.62 14.30 4.16
C ILE A 331 19.16 14.77 4.20
N ALA A 332 18.80 15.81 3.44
CA ALA A 332 17.41 16.25 3.31
C ALA A 332 16.52 15.10 2.82
N PHE A 333 17.05 14.34 1.86
CA PHE A 333 16.41 13.19 1.27
C PHE A 333 16.25 12.01 2.24
N ALA A 334 17.36 11.52 2.80
CA ALA A 334 17.36 10.41 3.73
C ALA A 334 16.49 10.71 4.96
N SER A 335 16.60 11.92 5.52
CA SER A 335 15.76 12.38 6.62
C SER A 335 14.27 12.39 6.27
N SER A 336 13.91 12.80 5.06
CA SER A 336 12.51 12.80 4.61
C SER A 336 11.94 11.39 4.47
N LEU A 337 12.75 10.42 4.01
CA LEU A 337 12.38 9.01 3.98
C LEU A 337 12.23 8.40 5.36
N ASP A 338 13.15 8.73 6.29
CA ASP A 338 13.07 8.28 7.67
C ASP A 338 11.78 8.78 8.31
N ILE A 339 11.47 10.08 8.16
CA ILE A 339 10.22 10.68 8.65
C ILE A 339 9.01 9.99 8.02
N ALA A 340 8.98 9.80 6.69
CA ALA A 340 7.88 9.13 6.00
C ALA A 340 7.66 7.69 6.49
N SER A 341 8.75 6.96 6.68
CA SER A 341 8.71 5.58 7.16
C SER A 341 8.21 5.50 8.61
N ILE A 342 8.62 6.44 9.46
CA ILE A 342 8.11 6.55 10.84
C ILE A 342 6.61 6.88 10.85
N CYS A 343 6.15 7.80 9.98
CA CYS A 343 4.71 8.10 9.82
C CYS A 343 3.90 6.86 9.45
N MET A 344 4.37 6.12 8.44
CA MET A 344 3.72 4.88 7.98
C MET A 344 3.69 3.81 9.07
N GLY A 345 4.75 3.72 9.89
CA GLY A 345 4.86 2.75 10.97
C GLY A 345 4.04 3.08 12.23
N THR A 346 3.72 4.37 12.46
CA THR A 346 3.12 4.84 13.74
C THR A 346 1.69 5.37 13.59
N THR A 347 1.05 5.19 12.43
CA THR A 347 -0.32 5.67 12.09
C THR A 347 -0.57 7.17 12.40
N SER A 348 0.48 7.96 12.63
CA SER A 348 0.41 9.34 13.12
C SER A 348 0.60 10.29 11.95
N SER A 349 -0.32 11.23 11.77
CA SER A 349 -0.25 12.28 10.74
C SER A 349 0.72 13.39 11.18
N MET A 350 2.01 13.22 10.86
CA MET A 350 3.03 14.23 11.19
C MET A 350 3.23 15.24 10.05
N ASN A 351 3.44 16.49 10.43
CA ASN A 351 3.84 17.53 9.49
C ASN A 351 5.31 17.36 9.09
N TYR A 352 5.55 16.91 7.86
CA TYR A 352 6.89 16.69 7.28
C TYR A 352 7.81 17.90 7.39
N ASN A 353 7.29 19.09 7.10
CA ASN A 353 8.10 20.32 7.12
C ASN A 353 8.60 20.64 8.53
N ALA A 354 7.76 20.43 9.55
CA ALA A 354 8.15 20.64 10.95
C ALA A 354 9.17 19.60 11.44
N GLN A 355 9.03 18.34 11.02
CA GLN A 355 10.02 17.31 11.33
C GLN A 355 11.37 17.60 10.65
N LEU A 356 11.36 18.04 9.39
CA LEU A 356 12.59 18.42 8.69
C LEU A 356 13.28 19.62 9.34
N GLN A 357 12.52 20.60 9.83
CA GLN A 357 13.07 21.71 10.63
C GLN A 357 13.70 21.22 11.95
N THR A 358 13.11 20.19 12.58
CA THR A 358 13.66 19.59 13.81
C THR A 358 15.00 18.90 13.54
N VAL A 359 15.11 18.16 12.43
CA VAL A 359 16.39 17.59 11.97
C VAL A 359 17.40 18.70 11.66
N GLY A 360 16.96 19.78 11.01
CA GLY A 360 17.82 20.92 10.73
C GLY A 360 18.34 21.61 12.00
N MET A 361 17.50 21.80 13.01
CA MET A 361 17.90 22.33 14.32
C MET A 361 18.90 21.40 15.02
N SER A 362 18.68 20.09 14.93
CA SER A 362 19.57 19.08 15.48
C SER A 362 20.98 19.14 14.86
N ASN A 363 21.05 19.30 13.54
CA ASN A 363 22.32 19.48 12.81
C ASN A 363 22.98 20.84 13.09
N LEU A 364 22.19 21.91 13.21
CA LEU A 364 22.70 23.24 13.56
C LEU A 364 23.41 23.21 14.93
N VAL A 365 22.73 22.66 15.95
CA VAL A 365 23.29 22.55 17.31
C VAL A 365 24.49 21.62 17.34
N SER A 366 24.40 20.44 16.69
CA SER A 366 25.50 19.49 16.58
C SER A 366 26.75 20.17 15.97
N GLY A 367 26.60 20.85 14.83
CA GLY A 367 27.71 21.55 14.16
C GLY A 367 28.33 22.68 15.02
N LEU A 368 27.53 23.44 15.76
CA LEU A 368 28.02 24.45 16.70
C LEU A 368 28.87 23.85 17.83
N THR A 369 28.58 22.62 18.23
CA THR A 369 29.32 21.89 19.27
C THR A 369 30.49 21.05 18.75
N GLY A 370 30.88 21.22 17.47
CA GLY A 370 31.95 20.44 16.85
C GLY A 370 31.53 19.05 16.35
N GLY A 371 30.23 18.86 16.13
CA GLY A 371 29.61 17.57 15.80
C GLY A 371 29.42 17.34 14.31
N TYR A 372 28.79 16.20 14.01
CA TYR A 372 28.58 15.68 12.67
C TYR A 372 27.10 15.68 12.31
N THR A 373 26.79 15.27 11.09
CA THR A 373 25.43 15.25 10.57
C THR A 373 24.62 14.09 11.13
N GLY A 374 23.38 14.37 11.53
CA GLY A 374 22.46 13.39 12.12
C GLY A 374 21.01 13.61 11.74
N SER A 375 20.19 12.59 12.00
CA SER A 375 18.77 12.58 11.70
C SER A 375 18.02 11.57 12.57
N TYR A 376 16.73 11.40 12.29
CA TYR A 376 15.93 10.32 12.85
C TYR A 376 16.45 8.97 12.37
N ILE A 377 16.68 8.04 13.29
CA ILE A 377 16.96 6.66 12.91
C ILE A 377 15.63 5.91 12.88
N PHE A 378 15.08 5.70 11.68
CA PHE A 378 13.79 5.04 11.48
C PHE A 378 13.71 3.70 12.22
N SER A 379 14.71 2.83 12.05
CA SER A 379 14.71 1.46 12.58
C SER A 379 14.63 1.44 14.11
N GLN A 380 15.41 2.30 14.77
CA GLN A 380 15.46 2.40 16.23
C GLN A 380 14.23 3.12 16.79
N THR A 381 13.69 4.12 16.08
CA THR A 381 12.46 4.82 16.46
C THR A 381 11.25 3.90 16.39
N LEU A 382 11.15 3.06 15.35
CA LEU A 382 10.08 2.06 15.25
C LEU A 382 10.26 0.92 16.25
N PHE A 383 11.50 0.57 16.59
CA PHE A 383 11.76 -0.39 17.65
C PHE A 383 11.28 0.14 19.02
N THR A 384 11.64 1.38 19.37
CA THR A 384 11.24 2.01 20.63
C THR A 384 9.75 2.30 20.72
N SER A 385 9.07 2.58 19.60
CA SER A 385 7.61 2.75 19.60
C SER A 385 6.86 1.50 20.09
N ARG A 386 7.47 0.31 19.96
CA ARG A 386 6.90 -0.98 20.43
C ARG A 386 7.08 -1.23 21.92
N PHE A 387 8.09 -0.63 22.56
CA PHE A 387 8.35 -0.73 24.00
C PHE A 387 7.76 0.43 24.79
N ARG A 388 6.81 1.15 24.18
CA ARG A 388 6.17 2.29 24.82
C ARG A 388 5.55 1.87 26.16
N PRO A 389 5.77 2.64 27.24
CA PRO A 389 5.03 2.47 28.50
C PRO A 389 3.52 2.38 28.26
N SER A 390 2.81 1.62 29.11
CA SER A 390 1.37 1.39 28.99
C SER A 390 0.60 2.70 28.76
N ALA A 391 -0.40 2.70 27.87
CA ALA A 391 -1.21 3.89 27.56
C ALA A 391 -1.81 4.53 28.82
N ALA A 392 -2.11 3.71 29.85
CA ALA A 392 -2.54 4.18 31.16
C ALA A 392 -1.47 5.00 31.89
N ALA A 393 -0.19 4.61 31.80
CA ALA A 393 0.93 5.33 32.41
C ALA A 393 1.17 6.69 31.73
N GLU A 394 1.08 6.74 30.40
CA GLU A 394 1.23 8.00 29.64
C GLU A 394 0.07 8.97 29.93
N SER A 395 -1.16 8.48 30.02
CA SER A 395 -2.32 9.33 30.31
C SER A 395 -2.23 10.00 31.68
N ARG A 396 -1.54 9.36 32.63
CA ARG A 396 -1.39 9.82 34.02
C ARG A 396 -0.11 10.63 34.23
N PHE A 397 0.96 10.32 33.48
CA PHE A 397 2.26 10.98 33.53
C PHE A 397 2.71 11.31 32.09
N PRO A 398 2.26 12.45 31.54
CA PRO A 398 2.61 12.84 30.18
C PRO A 398 4.13 13.04 30.06
N GLY A 399 4.74 12.42 29.05
CA GLY A 399 6.17 12.54 28.79
C GLY A 399 7.06 11.46 29.41
N ILE A 400 6.50 10.47 30.13
CA ILE A 400 7.30 9.34 30.63
C ILE A 400 7.99 8.57 29.48
N THR A 401 7.37 8.52 28.31
CA THR A 401 7.96 7.93 27.09
C THR A 401 9.21 8.70 26.61
N ARG A 402 9.29 10.03 26.82
CA ARG A 402 10.46 10.84 26.44
C ARG A 402 11.72 10.48 27.24
N LEU A 403 11.56 9.81 28.38
CA LEU A 403 12.69 9.31 29.16
C LEU A 403 13.54 8.31 28.38
N VAL A 404 12.99 7.60 27.39
CA VAL A 404 13.78 6.71 26.53
C VAL A 404 14.92 7.47 25.85
N GLY A 405 14.59 8.62 25.25
CA GLY A 405 15.57 9.49 24.59
C GLY A 405 16.53 10.15 25.58
N VAL A 406 16.05 10.56 26.76
CA VAL A 406 16.90 11.13 27.82
C VAL A 406 17.88 10.11 28.37
N THR A 407 17.43 8.87 28.62
CA THR A 407 18.30 7.78 29.07
C THR A 407 19.37 7.46 28.03
N LEU A 408 19.01 7.41 26.75
CA LEU A 408 19.97 7.22 25.66
C LEU A 408 21.04 8.33 25.65
N ALA A 409 20.62 9.60 25.69
CA ALA A 409 21.53 10.74 25.74
C ALA A 409 22.43 10.70 26.98
N LEU A 410 21.91 10.28 28.14
CA LEU A 410 22.70 10.14 29.36
C LEU A 410 23.73 9.00 29.26
N CYS A 411 23.38 7.86 28.67
CA CYS A 411 24.31 6.76 28.42
C CYS A 411 25.44 7.19 27.49
N GLU A 412 25.13 7.87 26.38
CA GLU A 412 26.13 8.37 25.43
C GLU A 412 27.00 9.48 26.04
N PHE A 413 26.40 10.41 26.79
CA PHE A 413 27.14 11.42 27.53
C PHE A 413 28.10 10.79 28.55
N SER A 414 27.65 9.75 29.26
CA SER A 414 28.49 9.00 30.21
C SER A 414 29.68 8.33 29.51
N ILE A 415 29.47 7.81 28.30
CA ILE A 415 30.55 7.27 27.45
C ILE A 415 31.57 8.36 27.10
N VAL A 416 31.11 9.55 26.70
CA VAL A 416 32.00 10.68 26.36
C VAL A 416 32.83 11.11 27.57
N MET A 417 32.19 11.22 28.75
CA MET A 417 32.86 11.65 29.99
C MET A 417 33.86 10.62 30.53
N THR A 418 33.74 9.35 30.14
CA THR A 418 34.65 8.30 30.59
C THR A 418 36.04 8.51 29.97
N PRO A 419 37.13 8.47 30.76
CA PRO A 419 38.49 8.68 30.23
C PRO A 419 38.96 7.53 29.34
N ILE A 420 38.42 6.33 29.55
CA ILE A 420 38.74 5.10 28.82
C ILE A 420 38.04 5.07 27.46
N SER A 421 38.74 4.70 26.40
CA SER A 421 38.15 4.49 25.08
C SER A 421 37.45 3.13 25.01
N LEU A 422 36.22 3.10 24.51
CA LEU A 422 35.48 1.84 24.30
C LEU A 422 36.22 0.87 23.36
N MET A 423 36.95 1.41 22.38
CA MET A 423 37.77 0.61 21.44
C MET A 423 38.88 -0.18 22.13
N ALA A 424 39.39 0.28 23.29
CA ALA A 424 40.43 -0.44 24.04
C ALA A 424 39.90 -1.67 24.79
N ILE A 425 38.59 -1.69 25.07
CA ILE A 425 37.92 -2.77 25.82
C ILE A 425 37.20 -3.71 24.86
N VAL A 426 36.53 -3.20 23.84
CA VAL A 426 35.64 -4.00 22.99
C VAL A 426 36.41 -4.55 21.78
N PRO A 427 36.30 -5.86 21.48
CA PRO A 427 36.99 -6.46 20.34
C PRO A 427 36.61 -5.85 18.99
N LYS A 428 37.59 -5.59 18.12
CA LYS A 428 37.41 -4.96 16.81
C LYS A 428 36.43 -5.72 15.92
N PHE A 429 36.42 -7.05 16.03
CA PHE A 429 35.54 -7.90 15.21
C PHE A 429 34.05 -7.69 15.52
N LEU A 430 33.67 -7.23 16.72
CA LEU A 430 32.27 -6.96 17.05
C LEU A 430 31.72 -5.79 16.21
N PHE A 431 32.50 -4.72 16.12
CA PHE A 431 32.14 -3.55 15.31
C PHE A 431 32.02 -3.91 13.84
N GLY A 432 33.00 -4.67 13.33
CA GLY A 432 32.95 -5.18 11.96
C GLY A 432 31.78 -6.12 11.71
N ALA A 433 31.44 -7.01 12.65
CA ALA A 433 30.31 -7.92 12.53
C ALA A 433 28.98 -7.18 12.42
N VAL A 434 28.76 -6.14 13.25
CA VAL A 434 27.55 -5.31 13.20
C VAL A 434 27.46 -4.54 11.87
N MET A 435 28.57 -3.96 11.41
CA MET A 435 28.63 -3.24 10.12
C MET A 435 28.39 -4.16 8.92
N ILE A 436 28.99 -5.36 8.92
CA ILE A 436 28.77 -6.37 7.89
C ILE A 436 27.32 -6.86 7.91
N PHE A 437 26.73 -7.09 9.09
CA PHE A 437 25.33 -7.46 9.23
C PHE A 437 24.39 -6.41 8.61
N ILE A 438 24.54 -5.14 9.00
CA ILE A 438 23.74 -4.03 8.45
C ILE A 438 23.93 -3.93 6.93
N GLY A 439 25.18 -4.07 6.47
CA GLY A 439 25.49 -4.00 5.04
C GLY A 439 24.88 -5.15 4.22
N ILE A 440 24.91 -6.38 4.74
CA ILE A 440 24.26 -7.54 4.10
C ILE A 440 22.75 -7.36 4.05
N ASP A 441 22.13 -6.86 5.12
CA ASP A 441 20.68 -6.65 5.18
C ASP A 441 20.21 -5.62 4.15
N LEU A 442 20.91 -4.47 4.05
CA LEU A 442 20.62 -3.44 3.05
C LEU A 442 20.81 -3.94 1.62
N LEU A 443 21.89 -4.68 1.34
CA LEU A 443 22.15 -5.26 0.02
C LEU A 443 21.09 -6.31 -0.35
N LYS A 444 20.79 -7.24 0.55
CA LYS A 444 19.76 -8.27 0.32
C LYS A 444 18.41 -7.64 0.04
N THR A 445 18.05 -6.61 0.79
CA THR A 445 16.81 -5.87 0.62
C THR A 445 16.75 -5.18 -0.74
N TRP A 446 17.67 -4.24 -1.00
CA TRP A 446 17.51 -3.26 -2.07
C TRP A 446 18.07 -3.72 -3.40
N LEU A 447 19.03 -4.65 -3.39
CA LEU A 447 19.61 -5.19 -4.61
C LEU A 447 18.92 -6.51 -5.03
N LEU A 448 18.57 -7.39 -4.09
CA LEU A 448 17.99 -8.70 -4.42
C LEU A 448 16.47 -8.77 -4.20
N GLY A 449 15.97 -8.28 -3.06
CA GLY A 449 14.56 -8.40 -2.68
C GLY A 449 13.62 -7.55 -3.54
N VAL A 450 14.09 -6.40 -4.00
CA VAL A 450 13.34 -5.45 -4.83
C VAL A 450 13.09 -5.98 -6.25
N PHE A 451 13.86 -6.96 -6.72
CA PHE A 451 13.72 -7.54 -8.06
C PHE A 451 12.30 -8.04 -8.38
N HIS A 452 11.60 -8.61 -7.39
CA HIS A 452 10.24 -9.12 -7.56
C HIS A 452 9.15 -8.04 -7.37
N LYS A 453 9.53 -6.80 -7.04
CA LYS A 453 8.60 -5.71 -6.70
C LYS A 453 8.58 -4.57 -7.71
N LEU A 454 9.60 -4.50 -8.56
CA LEU A 454 9.77 -3.48 -9.59
C LEU A 454 9.65 -4.08 -10.98
N LEU A 455 9.31 -3.25 -11.96
CA LEU A 455 9.45 -3.64 -13.36
C LEU A 455 10.94 -3.82 -13.70
N PHE A 456 11.24 -4.60 -14.74
CA PHE A 456 12.62 -4.84 -15.17
C PHE A 456 13.39 -3.54 -15.49
N ALA A 457 12.73 -2.53 -16.08
CA ALA A 457 13.34 -1.23 -16.37
C ALA A 457 13.67 -0.41 -15.11
N GLU A 458 12.77 -0.43 -14.13
CA GLU A 458 13.00 0.19 -12.81
C GLU A 458 14.14 -0.53 -12.07
N TYR A 459 14.18 -1.87 -12.12
CA TYR A 459 15.27 -2.65 -11.55
C TYR A 459 16.62 -2.35 -12.23
N LEU A 460 16.64 -2.17 -13.55
CA LEU A 460 17.86 -1.76 -14.26
C LEU A 460 18.34 -0.38 -13.80
N THR A 461 17.43 0.52 -13.42
CA THR A 461 17.76 1.82 -12.83
C THR A 461 18.37 1.67 -11.43
N VAL A 462 17.86 0.75 -10.60
CA VAL A 462 18.46 0.40 -9.29
C VAL A 462 19.91 -0.08 -9.46
N VAL A 463 20.12 -1.07 -10.32
CA VAL A 463 21.46 -1.64 -10.55
C VAL A 463 22.38 -0.61 -11.22
N GLY A 464 21.87 0.16 -12.18
CA GLY A 464 22.61 1.21 -12.88
C GLY A 464 23.10 2.30 -11.92
N THR A 465 22.23 2.79 -11.03
CA THR A 465 22.61 3.78 -10.01
C THR A 465 23.61 3.21 -9.01
N PHE A 466 23.44 1.95 -8.54
CA PHE A 466 24.41 1.26 -7.69
C PHE A 466 25.81 1.16 -8.35
N CYS A 467 25.87 0.78 -9.62
CA CYS A 467 27.13 0.71 -10.38
C CYS A 467 27.76 2.10 -10.57
N CYS A 468 26.97 3.11 -10.92
CA CYS A 468 27.45 4.48 -11.09
C CYS A 468 28.08 5.04 -9.80
N LEU A 469 27.45 4.80 -8.65
CA LEU A 469 27.98 5.22 -7.34
C LEU A 469 29.31 4.54 -6.98
N ASN A 470 29.50 3.29 -7.39
CA ASN A 470 30.76 2.58 -7.16
C ASN A 470 31.88 3.00 -8.12
N ILE A 471 31.57 3.31 -9.39
CA ILE A 471 32.56 3.62 -10.42
C ILE A 471 32.94 5.11 -10.41
N PHE A 472 31.94 6.00 -10.40
CA PHE A 472 32.16 7.46 -10.51
C PHE A 472 32.25 8.16 -9.14
N GLY A 473 32.11 7.40 -8.05
CA GLY A 473 32.01 7.93 -6.71
C GLY A 473 30.63 8.51 -6.41
N VAL A 474 30.45 8.94 -5.15
CA VAL A 474 29.14 9.27 -4.59
C VAL A 474 28.53 10.51 -5.25
N GLN A 475 29.34 11.53 -5.54
CA GLN A 475 28.88 12.82 -6.08
C GLN A 475 28.35 12.66 -7.52
N LEU A 476 29.20 12.17 -8.42
CA LEU A 476 28.85 11.97 -9.83
C LEU A 476 27.84 10.82 -9.99
N GLY A 477 27.96 9.75 -9.22
CA GLY A 477 27.04 8.62 -9.28
C GLY A 477 25.62 8.98 -8.85
N LEU A 478 25.46 9.89 -7.87
CA LEU A 478 24.16 10.40 -7.49
C LEU A 478 23.57 11.31 -8.57
N ALA A 479 24.37 12.24 -9.11
CA ALA A 479 23.91 13.16 -10.15
C ALA A 479 23.48 12.40 -11.43
N THR A 480 24.25 11.42 -11.86
CA THR A 480 23.90 10.57 -13.00
C THR A 480 22.69 9.68 -12.70
N GLY A 481 22.57 9.16 -11.48
CA GLY A 481 21.42 8.38 -11.05
C GLY A 481 20.10 9.17 -11.05
N ILE A 482 20.12 10.40 -10.53
CA ILE A 482 18.98 11.32 -10.59
C ILE A 482 18.64 11.66 -12.04
N THR A 483 19.65 11.95 -12.87
CA THR A 483 19.43 12.28 -14.29
C THR A 483 18.83 11.10 -15.06
N LEU A 484 19.33 9.88 -14.82
CA LEU A 484 18.82 8.64 -15.42
C LEU A 484 17.35 8.42 -15.06
N ALA A 485 17.00 8.61 -13.79
CA ALA A 485 15.63 8.43 -13.33
C ALA A 485 14.70 9.55 -13.79
N ALA A 486 15.18 10.79 -13.85
CA ALA A 486 14.44 11.90 -14.44
C ALA A 486 14.16 11.67 -15.93
N ALA A 487 15.13 11.14 -16.68
CA ALA A 487 14.94 10.77 -18.08
C ALA A 487 13.94 9.62 -18.23
N SER A 488 14.04 8.57 -17.41
CA SER A 488 13.06 7.47 -17.39
C SER A 488 11.66 7.98 -17.10
N PHE A 489 11.53 8.88 -16.11
CA PHE A 489 10.26 9.49 -15.74
C PHE A 489 9.70 10.38 -16.86
N LEU A 490 10.53 11.17 -17.54
CA LEU A 490 10.09 12.04 -18.64
C LEU A 490 9.51 11.22 -19.81
N VAL A 491 10.13 10.08 -20.13
CA VAL A 491 9.66 9.14 -21.16
C VAL A 491 8.31 8.52 -20.78
N GLU A 492 8.08 8.25 -19.49
CA GLU A 492 6.79 7.75 -18.99
C GLU A 492 5.72 8.85 -18.94
N TYR A 493 6.08 10.05 -18.48
CA TYR A 493 5.19 11.21 -18.38
C TYR A 493 4.66 11.66 -19.75
N ALA A 494 5.45 11.52 -20.81
CA ALA A 494 5.04 11.88 -22.17
C ALA A 494 3.83 11.06 -22.69
N LYS A 495 3.40 10.01 -21.98
CA LYS A 495 2.21 9.21 -22.30
C LYS A 495 1.00 9.83 -21.59
N ALA A 496 0.24 10.66 -22.30
CA ALA A 496 -0.94 11.35 -21.77
C ALA A 496 -1.94 10.40 -21.04
N GLN A 497 -2.53 10.90 -19.96
CA GLN A 497 -3.44 10.13 -19.09
C GLN A 497 -4.74 10.90 -18.84
N ASP A 498 -5.86 10.19 -18.88
CA ASP A 498 -7.18 10.69 -18.55
C ASP A 498 -7.88 9.73 -17.57
N VAL A 499 -8.65 10.28 -16.62
CA VAL A 499 -9.44 9.51 -15.66
C VAL A 499 -10.88 9.92 -15.85
N ARG A 500 -11.74 8.98 -16.23
CA ARG A 500 -13.16 9.26 -16.48
C ARG A 500 -14.02 8.46 -15.53
N ILE A 501 -14.91 9.16 -14.83
CA ILE A 501 -16.02 8.53 -14.12
C ILE A 501 -17.09 8.30 -15.19
N VAL A 502 -17.49 7.04 -15.38
CA VAL A 502 -18.48 6.66 -16.40
C VAL A 502 -19.58 5.89 -15.70
N HIS A 503 -20.83 6.17 -16.03
CA HIS A 503 -21.94 5.34 -15.57
C HIS A 503 -22.17 4.22 -16.60
N LYS A 504 -22.00 2.96 -16.19
CA LYS A 504 -22.19 1.79 -17.05
C LYS A 504 -22.97 0.72 -16.32
N THR A 505 -23.80 0.01 -17.07
CA THR A 505 -24.58 -1.14 -16.64
C THR A 505 -24.06 -2.39 -17.35
N SER A 506 -24.26 -3.58 -16.78
CA SER A 506 -23.91 -4.82 -17.50
C SER A 506 -24.84 -5.05 -18.70
N ASN A 507 -24.38 -5.86 -19.65
CA ASN A 507 -25.12 -6.30 -20.83
C ASN A 507 -26.10 -7.45 -20.50
N VAL A 508 -26.38 -7.72 -19.23
CA VAL A 508 -27.29 -8.79 -18.81
C VAL A 508 -28.73 -8.30 -18.88
N ILE A 509 -29.56 -8.98 -19.67
CA ILE A 509 -30.99 -8.73 -19.74
C ILE A 509 -31.66 -9.40 -18.55
N ARG A 510 -32.31 -8.60 -17.71
CA ARG A 510 -32.87 -9.04 -16.42
C ARG A 510 -34.39 -9.11 -16.44
N ASN A 511 -34.93 -9.99 -15.60
CA ASN A 511 -36.37 -10.14 -15.42
C ASN A 511 -36.94 -8.90 -14.71
N ALA A 512 -38.23 -8.61 -14.92
CA ALA A 512 -38.95 -7.46 -14.37
C ALA A 512 -38.79 -7.30 -12.85
N ASP A 513 -38.79 -8.40 -12.08
CA ASP A 513 -38.59 -8.34 -10.62
C ASP A 513 -37.16 -7.91 -10.25
N GLN A 514 -36.15 -8.37 -10.99
CA GLN A 514 -34.75 -7.98 -10.78
C GLN A 514 -34.52 -6.53 -11.22
N HIS A 515 -35.12 -6.13 -12.33
CA HIS A 515 -35.13 -4.75 -12.81
C HIS A 515 -35.74 -3.81 -11.75
N ALA A 516 -36.89 -4.16 -11.19
CA ALA A 516 -37.55 -3.38 -10.14
C ALA A 516 -36.73 -3.27 -8.84
N LEU A 517 -35.86 -4.24 -8.54
CA LEU A 517 -34.95 -4.19 -7.39
C LEU A 517 -33.72 -3.30 -7.62
N LEU A 518 -33.26 -3.17 -8.87
CA LEU A 518 -32.10 -2.36 -9.25
C LEU A 518 -32.46 -0.90 -9.52
N TYR A 519 -33.48 -0.67 -10.35
CA TYR A 519 -33.86 0.65 -10.84
C TYR A 519 -35.01 1.29 -10.04
N GLY A 520 -35.66 0.52 -9.16
CA GLY A 520 -36.88 0.90 -8.47
C GLY A 520 -38.13 0.61 -9.31
N ALA A 521 -39.29 0.52 -8.66
CA ALA A 521 -40.56 0.51 -9.39
C ALA A 521 -40.81 1.93 -9.90
N SER A 522 -40.97 2.11 -11.21
CA SER A 522 -41.41 3.40 -11.78
C SER A 522 -42.85 3.66 -11.34
N SER A 523 -43.06 4.25 -10.16
CA SER A 523 -44.37 4.70 -9.72
C SER A 523 -44.79 5.91 -10.56
N VAL A 524 -45.51 5.64 -11.65
CA VAL A 524 -46.30 6.64 -12.39
C VAL A 524 -47.56 7.06 -11.59
N SER A 525 -47.75 6.57 -10.36
CA SER A 525 -48.84 6.99 -9.46
C SER A 525 -48.39 8.18 -8.59
N GLY A 526 -49.04 9.33 -8.79
CA GLY A 526 -48.73 10.63 -8.19
C GLY A 526 -48.98 10.77 -6.68
N ASP A 527 -48.37 9.93 -5.85
CA ASP A 527 -48.18 10.19 -4.41
C ASP A 527 -46.74 10.65 -4.17
N ALA A 528 -46.59 11.93 -3.86
CA ALA A 528 -45.33 12.68 -3.90
C ALA A 528 -44.34 12.41 -2.75
N ASP A 529 -44.52 11.37 -1.93
CA ASP A 529 -43.82 11.29 -0.62
C ASP A 529 -42.89 10.08 -0.41
N ARG A 530 -42.72 9.19 -1.40
CA ARG A 530 -41.73 8.09 -1.32
C ARG A 530 -41.10 7.75 -2.67
N SER A 531 -40.21 8.61 -3.16
CA SER A 531 -39.29 8.28 -4.24
C SER A 531 -38.32 7.18 -3.74
N GLU A 532 -38.54 5.92 -4.13
CA GLU A 532 -37.56 4.85 -3.87
C GLU A 532 -36.31 5.12 -4.71
N SER A 533 -35.25 5.62 -4.06
CA SER A 533 -33.98 6.00 -4.69
C SER A 533 -33.33 4.86 -5.49
N ARG A 534 -32.68 5.21 -6.62
CA ARG A 534 -32.03 4.26 -7.54
C ARG A 534 -30.94 3.47 -6.83
N GLN A 535 -30.98 2.14 -6.91
CA GLN A 535 -29.96 1.28 -6.26
C GLN A 535 -28.62 1.33 -7.01
N GLN A 536 -28.61 1.75 -8.29
CA GLN A 536 -27.41 1.90 -9.11
C GLN A 536 -26.42 2.95 -8.64
N ASP A 537 -26.86 3.99 -7.93
CA ASP A 537 -25.95 5.00 -7.35
C ASP A 537 -25.00 4.40 -6.30
N ALA A 538 -25.27 3.16 -5.87
CA ALA A 538 -24.38 2.39 -5.02
C ALA A 538 -23.16 1.82 -5.76
N ILE A 539 -23.13 1.84 -7.11
CA ILE A 539 -22.00 1.43 -7.96
C ILE A 539 -21.38 2.68 -8.58
N VAL A 540 -20.07 2.84 -8.39
CA VAL A 540 -19.29 3.90 -9.05
C VAL A 540 -18.25 3.24 -9.94
N THR A 541 -18.34 3.48 -11.25
CA THR A 541 -17.40 2.92 -12.24
C THR A 541 -16.42 4.00 -12.69
N ILE A 542 -15.13 3.68 -12.65
CA ILE A 542 -14.03 4.59 -12.95
C ILE A 542 -13.15 3.92 -14.00
N GLU A 543 -13.12 4.52 -15.19
CA GLU A 543 -12.23 4.10 -16.27
C GLU A 543 -10.89 4.81 -16.17
N LEU A 544 -9.83 4.01 -16.04
CA LEU A 544 -8.46 4.49 -16.02
C LEU A 544 -7.87 4.36 -17.43
N GLN A 545 -7.32 5.45 -17.97
CA GLN A 545 -6.76 5.47 -19.33
C GLN A 545 -5.33 5.98 -19.32
N GLY A 546 -4.44 5.34 -20.09
CA GLY A 546 -3.05 5.75 -20.22
C GLY A 546 -2.10 5.01 -19.26
N HIS A 547 -0.89 5.56 -19.06
CA HIS A 547 0.10 4.98 -18.14
C HIS A 547 -0.10 5.55 -16.74
N ILE A 548 -0.21 4.69 -15.71
CA ILE A 548 -0.42 5.12 -14.33
C ILE A 548 0.92 5.20 -13.60
N PHE A 549 1.29 6.40 -13.16
CA PHE A 549 2.56 6.64 -12.46
C PHE A 549 2.39 7.49 -11.20
N PHE A 550 3.43 7.60 -10.36
CA PHE A 550 3.38 8.31 -9.06
C PHE A 550 2.75 9.72 -9.13
N GLY A 551 3.10 10.53 -10.12
CA GLY A 551 2.55 11.89 -10.26
C GLY A 551 1.03 11.91 -10.51
N SER A 552 0.50 10.87 -11.16
CA SER A 552 -0.94 10.71 -11.40
C SER A 552 -1.72 10.16 -10.20
N ALA A 553 -1.03 9.51 -9.26
CA ALA A 553 -1.64 8.84 -8.11
C ALA A 553 -2.51 9.80 -7.31
N THR A 554 -2.02 11.02 -7.07
CA THR A 554 -2.75 12.06 -6.32
C THR A 554 -4.02 12.50 -7.04
N ARG A 555 -3.96 12.65 -8.38
CA ARG A 555 -5.12 13.02 -9.20
C ARG A 555 -6.17 11.92 -9.24
N ILE A 556 -5.74 10.66 -9.41
CA ILE A 556 -6.63 9.48 -9.34
C ILE A 556 -7.27 9.40 -7.96
N GLN A 557 -6.48 9.52 -6.89
CA GLN A 557 -7.00 9.49 -5.52
C GLN A 557 -8.00 10.59 -5.25
N ASN A 558 -7.73 11.83 -5.67
CA ASN A 558 -8.65 12.94 -5.47
C ASN A 558 -9.95 12.73 -6.25
N CYS A 559 -9.86 12.24 -7.48
CA CYS A 559 -11.01 11.89 -8.32
C CYS A 559 -11.86 10.78 -7.67
N VAL A 560 -11.23 9.67 -7.28
CA VAL A 560 -11.89 8.53 -6.61
C VAL A 560 -12.53 8.98 -5.29
N LYS A 561 -11.80 9.75 -4.47
CA LYS A 561 -12.31 10.27 -3.20
C LYS A 561 -13.43 11.29 -3.36
N SER A 562 -13.51 11.97 -4.52
CA SER A 562 -14.61 12.86 -4.88
C SER A 562 -15.82 12.14 -5.49
N ALA A 563 -15.68 10.87 -5.86
CA ALA A 563 -16.74 10.10 -6.50
C ALA A 563 -17.50 9.19 -5.51
N VAL A 564 -16.90 8.88 -4.36
CA VAL A 564 -17.35 7.85 -3.42
C VAL A 564 -18.00 8.48 -2.18
N TYR A 565 -19.32 8.28 -2.06
CA TYR A 565 -20.12 8.85 -0.98
C TYR A 565 -20.45 7.80 0.07
N ILE A 566 -20.24 8.12 1.34
CA ILE A 566 -20.46 7.25 2.49
C ILE A 566 -21.36 7.94 3.52
N ARG A 567 -22.06 7.17 4.35
CA ARG A 567 -22.81 7.73 5.49
C ARG A 567 -21.87 7.94 6.66
N SER A 568 -21.89 9.14 7.24
CA SER A 568 -21.14 9.43 8.47
C SER A 568 -21.76 8.65 9.65
N GLU A 569 -21.00 7.75 10.27
CA GLU A 569 -21.42 6.98 11.46
C GLU A 569 -21.42 7.82 12.76
N GLY A 570 -21.19 9.14 12.70
CA GLY A 570 -20.97 9.98 13.88
C GLY A 570 -22.01 11.09 14.08
N ARG A 571 -23.21 10.78 14.60
CA ARG A 571 -24.05 11.81 15.26
C ARG A 571 -25.02 11.30 16.34
N GLU A 572 -25.31 10.00 16.40
CA GLU A 572 -26.20 9.45 17.46
C GLU A 572 -25.57 9.46 18.86
N ASN A 573 -24.24 9.38 18.99
CA ASN A 573 -23.57 9.42 20.29
C ASN A 573 -23.30 10.84 20.81
N ALA A 574 -23.26 11.86 19.94
CA ALA A 574 -22.99 13.24 20.36
C ALA A 574 -24.21 13.93 20.97
N ALA A 575 -25.43 13.58 20.54
CA ALA A 575 -26.66 14.14 21.09
C ALA A 575 -26.95 13.69 22.53
N ARG A 576 -26.36 12.58 22.99
CA ARG A 576 -26.49 12.10 24.38
C ARG A 576 -25.48 12.74 25.35
N SER A 577 -24.41 13.35 24.86
CA SER A 577 -23.36 13.95 25.70
C SER A 577 -23.44 15.47 25.81
N ALA A 578 -24.30 16.13 25.01
CA ALA A 578 -24.41 17.59 24.94
C ALA A 578 -25.32 18.22 26.02
N SER A 579 -25.87 17.43 26.96
CA SER A 579 -26.74 17.94 28.03
C SER A 579 -26.01 18.34 29.32
N MET A 580 -24.68 18.32 29.37
CA MET A 580 -23.96 18.70 30.59
C MET A 580 -22.69 19.51 30.27
N GLY A 581 -22.80 20.84 30.42
CA GLY A 581 -21.64 21.72 30.65
C GLY A 581 -21.19 22.58 29.46
N GLN A 582 -21.93 23.63 29.15
CA GLN A 582 -21.30 24.90 28.75
C GLN A 582 -20.70 25.56 30.00
N ILE A 583 -19.48 26.12 29.93
CA ILE A 583 -19.16 27.53 30.25
C ILE A 583 -17.72 27.87 29.75
N HIS A 584 -17.67 28.87 28.87
CA HIS A 584 -16.63 29.84 28.47
C HIS A 584 -15.27 29.47 27.81
N ALA A 585 -14.91 30.40 26.92
CA ALA A 585 -14.05 30.30 25.76
C ALA A 585 -13.07 31.49 25.69
N SER A 586 -12.00 31.32 24.92
CA SER A 586 -11.24 32.33 24.15
C SER A 586 -10.19 31.57 23.32
N GLU A 587 -10.45 31.20 22.06
CA GLU A 587 -10.04 31.88 20.80
C GLU A 587 -8.53 32.21 20.78
N GLU A 588 -7.68 31.59 19.96
CA GLU A 588 -7.63 31.69 18.48
C GLU A 588 -7.40 30.33 17.76
N THR A 589 -8.18 30.09 16.70
CA THR A 589 -8.16 28.88 15.85
C THR A 589 -8.18 29.28 14.37
N GLU A 590 -7.40 28.57 13.55
CA GLU A 590 -7.91 28.10 12.25
C GLU A 590 -7.88 26.56 12.23
N THR A 591 -8.95 25.98 12.76
CA THR A 591 -9.44 24.62 12.49
C THR A 591 -10.97 24.68 12.37
N TRP A 592 -11.52 23.87 11.45
CA TRP A 592 -12.93 23.54 11.17
C TRP A 592 -13.94 23.79 12.32
N PRO A 593 -15.14 24.34 12.04
CA PRO A 593 -16.31 23.47 11.83
C PRO A 593 -17.39 23.99 10.85
N LEU A 594 -18.31 23.09 10.50
CA LEU A 594 -19.51 23.25 9.66
C LEU A 594 -20.42 24.46 10.01
N LEU A 595 -20.78 25.20 8.96
CA LEU A 595 -22.04 25.92 8.71
C LEU A 595 -22.82 26.43 9.94
N SER A 596 -22.63 27.72 10.27
CA SER A 596 -23.65 28.52 10.94
C SER A 596 -24.27 29.51 9.95
N VAL A 597 -25.20 29.05 9.10
CA VAL A 597 -26.19 29.96 8.51
C VAL A 597 -27.33 30.08 9.50
N ARG A 598 -27.31 31.17 10.26
CA ARG A 598 -28.37 31.61 11.17
C ARG A 598 -29.56 32.10 10.34
N ARG A 599 -30.71 31.42 10.43
CA ARG A 599 -32.02 31.97 10.05
C ARG A 599 -32.95 31.84 11.24
N GLU A 600 -33.43 32.98 11.73
CA GLU A 600 -34.26 33.13 12.92
C GLU A 600 -35.71 32.64 12.70
N PRO A 601 -36.44 32.32 13.80
CA PRO A 601 -37.65 31.52 13.75
C PRO A 601 -38.91 32.36 13.52
N ARG A 602 -39.88 31.82 12.77
CA ARG A 602 -41.28 32.21 12.89
C ARG A 602 -42.13 30.99 13.19
N SER A 603 -42.91 31.16 14.25
CA SER A 603 -43.79 30.24 14.96
C SER A 603 -44.95 29.67 14.15
N GLY A 604 -45.44 28.48 14.55
CA GLY A 604 -46.87 28.17 14.48
C GLY A 604 -47.23 26.71 14.25
N TYR A 605 -47.78 26.09 15.31
CA TYR A 605 -48.76 24.99 15.32
C TYR A 605 -48.36 23.55 14.94
N ALA A 606 -48.36 22.72 15.99
CA ALA A 606 -49.03 21.43 16.17
C ALA A 606 -48.82 20.25 15.19
N THR A 607 -48.56 19.09 15.84
CA THR A 607 -48.73 17.68 15.40
C THR A 607 -47.90 17.23 14.20
N ASP A 608 -46.92 16.35 14.41
CA ASP A 608 -46.82 15.06 13.68
C ASP A 608 -45.59 14.22 14.05
N ALA A 609 -45.72 12.94 13.71
CA ALA A 609 -44.87 11.80 14.00
C ALA A 609 -43.35 12.03 13.95
N HIS A 610 -42.62 11.37 14.86
CA HIS A 610 -41.16 11.25 14.82
C HIS A 610 -40.69 10.58 13.51
N VAL A 611 -40.35 11.39 12.50
CA VAL A 611 -39.60 10.96 11.31
C VAL A 611 -38.11 11.08 11.63
N SER A 612 -37.42 9.94 11.76
CA SER A 612 -35.97 9.89 11.91
C SER A 612 -35.30 10.34 10.60
N VAL A 613 -34.70 11.53 10.58
CA VAL A 613 -33.94 12.03 9.42
C VAL A 613 -32.65 11.21 9.29
N PRO A 614 -32.38 10.53 8.16
CA PRO A 614 -31.13 9.79 7.95
C PRO A 614 -29.91 10.72 7.92
N SER A 615 -28.75 10.22 8.35
CA SER A 615 -27.50 10.99 8.39
C SER A 615 -27.07 11.49 7.00
N PRO A 616 -26.49 12.70 6.89
CA PRO A 616 -26.08 13.26 5.61
C PRO A 616 -24.98 12.41 4.97
N LEU A 617 -25.08 12.20 3.66
CA LEU A 617 -24.03 11.58 2.85
C LEU A 617 -22.85 12.51 2.71
N VAL A 618 -21.67 11.97 2.90
CA VAL A 618 -20.41 12.71 2.85
C VAL A 618 -19.45 11.97 1.92
N ASN A 619 -18.77 12.70 1.06
CA ASN A 619 -17.72 12.16 0.21
C ASN A 619 -16.49 11.73 1.04
N LEU A 620 -15.55 10.96 0.49
CA LEU A 620 -14.33 10.59 1.21
C LEU A 620 -13.44 11.79 1.60
N HIS A 621 -13.66 12.97 1.00
CA HIS A 621 -13.02 14.23 1.39
C HIS A 621 -13.70 14.97 2.57
N GLY A 622 -14.89 14.55 2.99
CA GLY A 622 -15.65 15.24 4.05
C GLY A 622 -16.71 16.22 3.54
N GLU A 623 -16.93 16.31 2.22
CA GLU A 623 -17.92 17.22 1.62
C GLU A 623 -19.32 16.60 1.55
N PRO A 624 -20.39 17.32 1.93
CA PRO A 624 -21.76 16.80 1.90
C PRO A 624 -22.26 16.63 0.45
N CYS A 625 -23.04 15.58 0.20
CA CYS A 625 -23.66 15.36 -1.10
C CYS A 625 -24.71 16.45 -1.40
N THR A 626 -24.67 17.00 -2.62
CA THR A 626 -25.65 17.98 -3.12
C THR A 626 -26.95 17.33 -3.59
N ASP A 627 -26.93 16.03 -3.86
CA ASP A 627 -28.08 15.25 -4.34
C ASP A 627 -28.79 14.56 -3.15
N PRO A 628 -30.04 14.94 -2.83
CA PRO A 628 -30.78 14.38 -1.70
C PRO A 628 -31.20 12.91 -1.91
N ASP A 629 -31.28 12.44 -3.15
CA ASP A 629 -31.80 11.10 -3.47
C ASP A 629 -30.69 10.04 -3.65
N ARG A 630 -29.42 10.46 -3.62
CA ARG A 630 -28.28 9.57 -3.85
C ARG A 630 -28.09 8.55 -2.73
N LYS A 631 -27.86 7.28 -3.06
CA LYS A 631 -27.54 6.22 -2.09
C LYS A 631 -26.03 6.17 -1.76
N PRO A 632 -25.64 5.64 -0.58
CA PRO A 632 -24.22 5.45 -0.26
C PRO A 632 -23.58 4.43 -1.21
N THR A 633 -22.36 4.74 -1.65
CA THR A 633 -21.55 3.87 -2.50
C THR A 633 -21.20 2.58 -1.75
N ARG A 634 -21.46 1.42 -2.38
CA ARG A 634 -21.14 0.09 -1.85
C ARG A 634 -20.05 -0.59 -2.66
N PHE A 635 -20.01 -0.33 -3.96
CA PHE A 635 -19.06 -0.94 -4.90
C PHE A 635 -18.36 0.15 -5.72
N VAL A 636 -17.05 0.05 -5.83
CA VAL A 636 -16.24 0.90 -6.71
C VAL A 636 -15.56 -0.01 -7.73
N VAL A 637 -15.92 0.14 -9.01
CA VAL A 637 -15.37 -0.63 -10.12
C VAL A 637 -14.27 0.19 -10.78
N LEU A 638 -13.05 -0.32 -10.75
CA LEU A 638 -11.86 0.27 -11.36
C LEU A 638 -11.54 -0.51 -12.65
N ASP A 639 -11.76 0.12 -13.79
CA ASP A 639 -11.49 -0.46 -15.11
C ASP A 639 -10.09 -0.10 -15.61
N PHE A 640 -9.24 -1.12 -15.77
CA PHE A 640 -7.88 -1.02 -16.28
C PHE A 640 -7.76 -1.34 -17.78
N SER A 641 -8.86 -1.58 -18.49
CA SER A 641 -8.84 -2.01 -19.90
C SER A 641 -8.04 -1.06 -20.81
N ARG A 642 -8.05 0.24 -20.50
CA ARG A 642 -7.34 1.29 -21.26
C ARG A 642 -6.02 1.71 -20.62
N VAL A 643 -5.56 0.97 -19.61
CA VAL A 643 -4.28 1.23 -18.94
C VAL A 643 -3.16 0.58 -19.74
N SER A 644 -2.23 1.41 -20.21
CA SER A 644 -1.10 0.92 -21.02
C SER A 644 -0.03 0.24 -20.16
N GLY A 645 0.14 0.71 -18.93
CA GLY A 645 1.07 0.20 -17.93
C GLY A 645 0.95 0.98 -16.62
N MET A 646 1.67 0.52 -15.60
CA MET A 646 1.68 1.14 -14.28
C MET A 646 3.09 1.03 -13.69
N ASP A 647 3.53 2.00 -12.89
CA ASP A 647 4.78 1.92 -12.11
C ASP A 647 4.54 1.28 -10.72
N ALA A 648 5.60 0.75 -10.10
CA ALA A 648 5.48 0.15 -8.78
C ALA A 648 5.10 1.20 -7.70
N THR A 649 5.54 2.44 -7.92
CA THR A 649 5.29 3.54 -6.98
C THR A 649 3.81 3.94 -6.94
N ALA A 650 3.07 3.97 -8.06
CA ALA A 650 1.63 4.22 -8.08
C ALA A 650 0.83 3.04 -7.54
N ALA A 651 1.24 1.80 -7.79
CA ALA A 651 0.60 0.62 -7.19
C ALA A 651 0.50 0.77 -5.67
N ARG A 652 1.61 1.17 -5.04
CA ARG A 652 1.73 1.32 -3.58
C ARG A 652 1.18 2.65 -3.06
N SER A 653 1.50 3.78 -3.67
CA SER A 653 1.07 5.08 -3.15
C SER A 653 -0.38 5.40 -3.48
N CYS A 654 -0.90 4.95 -4.63
CA CYS A 654 -2.27 5.18 -5.08
C CYS A 654 -3.21 4.11 -4.54
N PHE A 655 -3.07 2.88 -5.03
CA PHE A 655 -4.10 1.85 -4.93
C PHE A 655 -4.11 1.14 -3.58
N LEU A 656 -2.96 0.98 -2.92
CA LEU A 656 -2.92 0.46 -1.55
C LEU A 656 -3.61 1.42 -0.57
N VAL A 657 -3.39 2.73 -0.71
CA VAL A 657 -4.05 3.76 0.11
C VAL A 657 -5.55 3.79 -0.16
N LEU A 658 -5.98 3.66 -1.42
CA LEU A 658 -7.39 3.54 -1.77
C LEU A 658 -8.03 2.29 -1.18
N LYS A 659 -7.38 1.13 -1.28
CA LYS A 659 -7.82 -0.12 -0.64
C LYS A 659 -8.03 0.06 0.86
N LEU A 660 -7.06 0.66 1.56
CA LEU A 660 -7.19 0.95 2.99
C LEU A 660 -8.36 1.88 3.29
N SER A 661 -8.53 2.93 2.46
CA SER A 661 -9.66 3.88 2.60
C SER A 661 -11.02 3.20 2.38
N PHE A 662 -11.12 2.29 1.41
CA PHE A 662 -12.33 1.53 1.13
C PHE A 662 -12.65 0.51 2.22
N SER A 663 -11.64 -0.21 2.74
CA SER A 663 -11.81 -1.15 3.86
C SER A 663 -12.33 -0.44 5.13
N LEU A 664 -11.77 0.74 5.46
CA LEU A 664 -12.26 1.56 6.58
C LEU A 664 -13.72 2.01 6.40
N SER A 665 -14.13 2.24 5.15
CA SER A 665 -15.46 2.78 4.82
C SER A 665 -16.50 1.70 4.47
N LYS A 666 -16.16 0.41 4.61
CA LYS A 666 -17.00 -0.74 4.22
C LYS A 666 -17.44 -0.72 2.75
N VAL A 667 -16.62 -0.17 1.86
CA VAL A 667 -16.82 -0.13 0.40
C VAL A 667 -16.01 -1.26 -0.23
N CYS A 668 -16.61 -2.03 -1.13
CA CYS A 668 -15.92 -3.13 -1.85
C CYS A 668 -15.27 -2.59 -3.13
N ALA A 669 -13.96 -2.81 -3.29
CA ALA A 669 -13.23 -2.48 -4.51
C ALA A 669 -13.30 -3.63 -5.51
N VAL A 670 -13.63 -3.33 -6.76
CA VAL A 670 -13.68 -4.29 -7.86
C VAL A 670 -12.70 -3.89 -8.95
N TYR A 671 -11.77 -4.78 -9.30
CA TYR A 671 -10.73 -4.54 -10.30
C TYR A 671 -11.05 -5.36 -11.56
N CYS A 672 -11.02 -4.74 -12.74
CA CYS A 672 -11.26 -5.43 -14.02
C CYS A 672 -10.36 -4.91 -15.16
N GLY A 673 -10.24 -5.69 -16.25
CA GLY A 673 -9.54 -5.26 -17.46
C GLY A 673 -8.03 -5.10 -17.31
N MET A 674 -7.40 -5.78 -16.35
CA MET A 674 -5.98 -5.58 -16.06
C MET A 674 -5.09 -6.33 -17.05
N ARG A 675 -4.04 -5.67 -17.55
CA ARG A 675 -2.95 -6.36 -18.25
C ARG A 675 -2.13 -7.21 -17.27
N PRO A 676 -1.51 -8.32 -17.69
CA PRO A 676 -0.70 -9.17 -16.81
C PRO A 676 0.40 -8.42 -16.05
N SER A 677 1.02 -7.41 -16.66
CA SER A 677 2.04 -6.57 -16.02
C SER A 677 1.46 -5.68 -14.91
N VAL A 678 0.28 -5.12 -15.10
CA VAL A 678 -0.42 -4.28 -14.12
C VAL A 678 -0.94 -5.14 -12.97
N GLU A 679 -1.54 -6.29 -13.29
CA GLU A 679 -1.99 -7.26 -12.31
C GLU A 679 -0.84 -7.76 -11.43
N PHE A 680 0.30 -8.11 -12.04
CA PHE A 680 1.51 -8.50 -11.32
C PHE A 680 1.94 -7.43 -10.31
N LEU A 681 1.98 -6.14 -10.70
CA LEU A 681 2.38 -5.05 -9.80
C LEU A 681 1.39 -4.83 -8.66
N LEU A 682 0.08 -4.92 -8.93
CA LEU A 682 -0.95 -4.77 -7.90
C LEU A 682 -0.91 -5.94 -6.90
N ARG A 683 -0.61 -7.16 -7.35
CA ARG A 683 -0.40 -8.33 -6.48
C ARG A 683 0.90 -8.21 -5.68
N ALA A 684 2.02 -7.91 -6.35
CA ALA A 684 3.34 -7.77 -5.73
C ALA A 684 3.43 -6.63 -4.69
N ASN A 685 2.51 -5.67 -4.74
CA ASN A 685 2.40 -4.56 -3.78
C ASN A 685 1.18 -4.69 -2.83
N ASP A 686 0.64 -5.90 -2.65
CA ASP A 686 -0.42 -6.22 -1.68
C ASP A 686 -1.76 -5.48 -1.87
N VAL A 687 -2.02 -4.95 -3.08
CA VAL A 687 -3.31 -4.34 -3.42
C VAL A 687 -4.34 -5.44 -3.67
N ILE A 688 -4.00 -6.43 -4.48
CA ILE A 688 -4.88 -7.55 -4.82
C ILE A 688 -4.40 -8.82 -4.09
N PRO A 689 -5.29 -9.60 -3.45
CA PRO A 689 -4.91 -10.86 -2.80
C PRO A 689 -4.43 -11.89 -3.83
N ASP A 690 -3.46 -12.74 -3.46
CA ASP A 690 -2.86 -13.75 -4.34
C ASP A 690 -3.88 -14.75 -4.92
N ALA A 691 -3.60 -15.21 -6.15
CA ALA A 691 -4.56 -15.99 -6.96
C ALA A 691 -4.99 -17.31 -6.29
N GLN A 692 -4.12 -17.93 -5.49
CA GLN A 692 -4.42 -19.19 -4.79
C GLN A 692 -5.42 -19.02 -3.64
N THR A 693 -5.61 -17.82 -3.11
CA THR A 693 -6.57 -17.55 -2.01
C THR A 693 -7.99 -17.31 -2.53
N GLN A 694 -8.19 -17.11 -3.84
CA GLN A 694 -9.51 -16.87 -4.41
C GLN A 694 -10.38 -18.12 -4.46
N GLU A 695 -9.80 -19.31 -4.65
CA GLU A 695 -10.53 -20.59 -4.68
C GLU A 695 -11.02 -21.00 -3.28
N GLU A 696 -10.25 -20.77 -2.21
CA GLU A 696 -10.68 -21.07 -0.83
C GLU A 696 -11.76 -20.10 -0.30
N VAL A 697 -11.86 -18.88 -0.86
CA VAL A 697 -12.85 -17.87 -0.47
C VAL A 697 -14.26 -18.18 -1.01
N ILE A 698 -14.41 -19.15 -1.92
CA ILE A 698 -15.71 -19.58 -2.44
C ILE A 698 -16.55 -20.28 -1.35
N GLN A 699 -15.94 -20.80 -0.27
CA GLN A 699 -16.63 -21.57 0.77
C GLN A 699 -17.06 -20.80 2.04
N VAL A 700 -16.81 -19.49 2.17
CA VAL A 700 -17.16 -18.74 3.40
C VAL A 700 -18.20 -17.65 3.12
N GLU A 701 -19.46 -18.06 3.04
CA GLU A 701 -20.63 -17.16 3.12
C GLU A 701 -20.71 -16.53 4.53
N THR A 702 -20.06 -15.39 4.78
CA THR A 702 -20.48 -14.35 5.77
C THR A 702 -19.48 -13.21 6.02
N ARG A 703 -18.27 -13.20 5.45
CA ARG A 703 -17.37 -12.04 5.56
C ARG A 703 -17.55 -11.10 4.36
N GLN A 704 -17.83 -9.83 4.64
CA GLN A 704 -17.86 -8.75 3.64
C GLN A 704 -16.56 -8.81 2.82
N ARG A 705 -16.67 -9.11 1.52
CA ARG A 705 -15.53 -9.18 0.61
C ARG A 705 -14.95 -7.78 0.45
N GLU A 706 -13.70 -7.58 0.87
CA GLU A 706 -13.01 -6.29 0.76
C GLU A 706 -12.60 -5.97 -0.69
N CYS A 707 -12.41 -7.00 -1.53
CA CYS A 707 -11.93 -6.87 -2.90
C CYS A 707 -12.46 -8.01 -3.79
N TYR A 708 -12.77 -7.69 -5.06
CA TYR A 708 -13.13 -8.66 -6.12
C TYR A 708 -12.36 -8.35 -7.41
N VAL A 709 -11.97 -9.40 -8.14
CA VAL A 709 -11.25 -9.29 -9.41
C VAL A 709 -12.05 -10.00 -10.49
N ALA A 710 -12.30 -9.31 -11.60
CA ALA A 710 -12.99 -9.83 -12.77
C ALA A 710 -12.10 -9.68 -14.01
N SER A 711 -12.33 -10.51 -15.04
CA SER A 711 -11.63 -10.39 -16.32
C SER A 711 -12.00 -9.09 -17.03
N ASP A 712 -13.32 -8.85 -17.14
CA ASP A 712 -13.89 -7.79 -17.96
C ASP A 712 -14.83 -6.90 -17.14
N LEU A 713 -15.05 -5.69 -17.64
CA LEU A 713 -15.95 -4.72 -17.03
C LEU A 713 -17.39 -5.26 -16.94
N ASP A 714 -17.87 -5.95 -17.98
CA ASP A 714 -19.23 -6.49 -18.01
C ASP A 714 -19.47 -7.52 -16.90
N LEU A 715 -18.49 -8.40 -16.65
CA LEU A 715 -18.55 -9.39 -15.58
C LEU A 715 -18.45 -8.74 -14.19
N ALA A 716 -17.63 -7.70 -14.05
CA ALA A 716 -17.53 -6.91 -12.82
C ALA A 716 -18.87 -6.24 -12.47
N LEU A 717 -19.54 -5.65 -13.46
CA LEU A 717 -20.83 -5.00 -13.31
C LEU A 717 -21.95 -6.01 -13.01
N ASP A 718 -21.99 -7.14 -13.74
CA ASP A 718 -22.99 -8.20 -13.46
C ASP A 718 -22.88 -8.69 -12.02
N TRP A 719 -21.65 -8.92 -11.54
CA TRP A 719 -21.42 -9.31 -10.16
C TRP A 719 -21.89 -8.25 -9.16
N CYS A 720 -21.55 -6.97 -9.37
CA CYS A 720 -21.97 -5.87 -8.49
C CYS A 720 -23.50 -5.73 -8.43
N GLU A 721 -24.15 -5.74 -9.59
CA GLU A 721 -25.60 -5.63 -9.74
C GLU A 721 -26.30 -6.83 -9.09
N GLN A 722 -25.76 -8.04 -9.25
CA GLN A 722 -26.30 -9.24 -8.62
C GLN A 722 -26.19 -9.20 -7.09
N GLN A 723 -25.10 -8.68 -6.53
CA GLN A 723 -24.97 -8.49 -5.08
C GLN A 723 -25.97 -7.44 -4.55
N LEU A 724 -26.23 -6.38 -5.31
CA LEU A 724 -27.24 -5.40 -4.97
C LEU A 724 -28.64 -6.01 -4.97
N ILE A 725 -29.00 -6.76 -6.02
CA ILE A 725 -30.28 -7.49 -6.12
C ILE A 725 -30.46 -8.43 -4.92
N LEU A 726 -29.47 -9.28 -4.63
CA LEU A 726 -29.53 -10.24 -3.53
C LEU A 726 -29.74 -9.54 -2.19
N SER A 727 -29.03 -8.44 -1.97
CA SER A 727 -29.19 -7.65 -0.75
C SER A 727 -30.57 -6.99 -0.66
N ALA A 728 -31.08 -6.43 -1.75
CA ALA A 728 -32.39 -5.79 -1.79
C ALA A 728 -33.53 -6.82 -1.62
N ALA A 729 -33.42 -7.99 -2.25
CA ALA A 729 -34.36 -9.10 -2.10
C ALA A 729 -34.40 -9.63 -0.67
N LYS A 730 -33.24 -9.79 -0.02
CA LYS A 730 -33.15 -10.16 1.40
C LYS A 730 -33.86 -9.14 2.30
N TRP A 731 -33.62 -7.84 2.06
CA TRP A 731 -34.28 -6.77 2.81
C TRP A 731 -35.81 -6.72 2.59
N ARG A 732 -36.28 -6.91 1.35
CA ARG A 732 -37.72 -6.99 1.05
C ARG A 732 -38.36 -8.22 1.71
N SER A 733 -37.71 -9.39 1.65
CA SER A 733 -38.17 -10.62 2.31
C SER A 733 -38.32 -10.45 3.84
N ILE A 734 -37.35 -9.80 4.49
CA ILE A 734 -37.42 -9.49 5.93
C ILE A 734 -38.59 -8.54 6.24
N ARG A 735 -38.87 -7.57 5.36
CA ARG A 735 -39.92 -6.56 5.58
C ARG A 735 -41.33 -7.08 5.29
N SER A 736 -41.51 -7.92 4.26
CA SER A 736 -42.81 -8.44 3.85
C SER A 736 -43.18 -9.77 4.52
N GLY A 737 -42.24 -10.46 5.16
CA GLY A 737 -42.44 -11.80 5.72
C GLY A 737 -42.61 -12.89 4.67
N GLN A 738 -42.51 -12.56 3.37
CA GLN A 738 -42.60 -13.49 2.25
C GLN A 738 -41.20 -13.83 1.73
N HIS A 739 -40.88 -15.12 1.65
CA HIS A 739 -39.65 -15.58 1.02
C HIS A 739 -39.69 -15.33 -0.51
N LEU A 740 -39.07 -14.24 -0.95
CA LEU A 740 -38.74 -14.04 -2.37
C LEU A 740 -37.77 -15.16 -2.80
N ILE A 741 -38.25 -16.10 -3.60
CA ILE A 741 -37.42 -17.15 -4.21
C ILE A 741 -36.61 -16.49 -5.34
N LEU A 742 -35.42 -15.97 -5.02
CA LEU A 742 -34.44 -15.67 -6.06
C LEU A 742 -33.86 -17.02 -6.50
N SER A 743 -34.19 -17.47 -7.70
CA SER A 743 -33.67 -18.72 -8.24
C SER A 743 -32.14 -18.65 -8.31
N SER A 744 -31.49 -19.46 -7.47
CA SER A 744 -30.08 -19.81 -7.62
C SER A 744 -29.91 -20.56 -8.94
N LEU A 745 -28.71 -20.49 -9.54
CA LEU A 745 -28.27 -21.19 -10.76
C LEU A 745 -28.52 -22.73 -10.78
N LYS A 746 -29.12 -23.30 -9.72
CA LYS A 746 -29.49 -24.71 -9.60
C LYS A 746 -31.02 -24.97 -9.44
N SER A 747 -31.92 -24.01 -9.64
CA SER A 747 -33.36 -24.24 -9.36
C SER A 747 -34.22 -24.64 -10.58
N SER A 748 -35.36 -25.26 -10.25
CA SER A 748 -36.50 -25.66 -11.10
C SER A 748 -36.92 -24.59 -12.12
N ALA A 749 -37.44 -25.03 -13.27
CA ALA A 749 -37.98 -24.15 -14.30
C ALA A 749 -39.01 -23.18 -13.71
N LEU A 750 -38.90 -21.89 -14.08
CA LEU A 750 -39.85 -20.87 -13.65
C LEU A 750 -41.22 -21.12 -14.31
N PRO A 751 -42.34 -21.09 -13.56
CA PRO A 751 -43.66 -21.20 -14.15
C PRO A 751 -43.96 -19.96 -15.01
N LEU A 752 -44.42 -20.17 -16.24
CA LEU A 752 -44.62 -19.12 -17.24
C LEU A 752 -45.62 -18.04 -16.79
N ALA A 753 -46.69 -18.43 -16.10
CA ALA A 753 -47.66 -17.50 -15.51
C ALA A 753 -47.01 -16.52 -14.50
N GLN A 754 -46.03 -16.98 -13.72
CA GLN A 754 -45.28 -16.13 -12.78
C GLN A 754 -44.36 -15.15 -13.52
N VAL A 755 -43.75 -15.58 -14.63
CA VAL A 755 -42.92 -14.70 -15.47
C VAL A 755 -43.77 -13.57 -16.04
N PHE A 756 -44.94 -13.89 -16.60
CA PHE A 756 -45.85 -12.87 -17.14
C PHE A 756 -46.44 -11.94 -16.07
N ALA A 757 -46.78 -12.48 -14.90
CA ALA A 757 -47.22 -11.67 -13.76
C ALA A 757 -46.17 -10.61 -13.38
N ALA A 758 -44.87 -10.91 -13.50
CA ALA A 758 -43.79 -9.98 -13.14
C ALA A 758 -43.80 -8.68 -13.99
N TYR A 759 -44.21 -8.75 -15.27
CA TYR A 759 -44.28 -7.60 -16.17
C TYR A 759 -45.55 -6.74 -15.98
N LEU A 760 -46.58 -7.24 -15.30
CA LEU A 760 -47.83 -6.50 -15.03
C LEU A 760 -47.67 -5.46 -13.91
N SER A 761 -48.59 -4.49 -13.83
CA SER A 761 -48.53 -3.42 -12.83
C SER A 761 -49.05 -3.93 -11.50
N ASP A 762 -48.60 -3.33 -10.40
CA ASP A 762 -49.01 -3.77 -9.05
C ASP A 762 -50.53 -3.74 -8.84
N THR A 763 -51.25 -2.86 -9.55
CA THR A 763 -52.72 -2.82 -9.56
C THR A 763 -53.38 -4.03 -10.21
N ARG A 764 -52.75 -4.66 -11.21
CA ARG A 764 -53.26 -5.83 -11.93
C ARG A 764 -52.71 -7.15 -11.37
N LYS A 765 -51.54 -7.12 -10.70
CA LYS A 765 -50.96 -8.30 -10.02
C LYS A 765 -51.86 -8.88 -8.92
N GLY A 766 -52.70 -8.05 -8.30
CA GLY A 766 -53.61 -8.46 -7.22
C GLY A 766 -55.01 -8.90 -7.67
N ASP A 767 -55.33 -8.82 -8.96
CA ASP A 767 -56.65 -9.18 -9.47
C ASP A 767 -56.74 -10.69 -9.76
N PRO A 768 -57.62 -11.45 -9.08
CA PRO A 768 -57.72 -12.90 -9.25
C PRO A 768 -58.16 -13.30 -10.67
N ALA A 769 -58.94 -12.46 -11.36
CA ALA A 769 -59.33 -12.73 -12.74
C ALA A 769 -58.10 -12.69 -13.65
N THR A 770 -57.23 -11.69 -13.49
CA THR A 770 -56.00 -11.57 -14.28
C THR A 770 -55.05 -12.76 -14.08
N LEU A 771 -54.95 -13.31 -12.88
CA LEU A 771 -54.13 -14.51 -12.62
C LEU A 771 -54.65 -15.76 -13.34
N GLN A 772 -55.97 -15.95 -13.41
CA GLN A 772 -56.57 -17.06 -14.14
C GLN A 772 -56.33 -16.95 -15.66
N HIS A 773 -56.48 -15.75 -16.22
CA HIS A 773 -56.16 -15.48 -17.63
C HIS A 773 -54.68 -15.73 -17.96
N LEU A 774 -53.76 -15.49 -17.01
CA LEU A 774 -52.34 -15.78 -17.17
C LEU A 774 -52.04 -17.29 -17.20
N GLU A 775 -52.76 -18.09 -16.41
CA GLU A 775 -52.65 -19.55 -16.44
C GLU A 775 -53.18 -20.13 -17.74
N GLU A 776 -54.32 -19.64 -18.22
CA GLU A 776 -54.89 -20.01 -19.53
C GLU A 776 -53.93 -19.66 -20.68
N LEU A 777 -53.35 -18.46 -20.64
CA LEU A 777 -52.38 -18.01 -21.63
C LEU A 777 -51.10 -18.84 -21.59
N ALA A 778 -50.63 -19.25 -20.41
CA ALA A 778 -49.43 -20.06 -20.27
C ALA A 778 -49.56 -21.46 -20.90
N GLN A 779 -50.77 -22.02 -20.98
CA GLN A 779 -51.02 -23.33 -21.61
C GLN A 779 -50.87 -23.31 -23.14
N LEU A 780 -50.92 -22.13 -23.77
CA LEU A 780 -50.81 -21.98 -25.23
C LEU A 780 -49.37 -21.97 -25.76
N PHE A 781 -48.37 -22.06 -24.87
CA PHE A 781 -46.95 -21.98 -25.25
C PHE A 781 -46.32 -23.37 -25.41
N ASN A 782 -45.46 -23.51 -26.42
CA ASN A 782 -44.71 -24.75 -26.64
C ASN A 782 -43.39 -24.72 -25.87
N VAL A 783 -43.14 -25.73 -25.06
CA VAL A 783 -41.90 -25.88 -24.29
C VAL A 783 -40.86 -26.66 -25.11
N SER A 784 -39.64 -26.16 -25.17
CA SER A 784 -38.51 -26.77 -25.89
C SER A 784 -37.25 -26.81 -25.03
N GLU A 785 -36.51 -27.91 -25.11
CA GLU A 785 -35.22 -28.10 -24.45
C GLU A 785 -34.08 -27.99 -25.47
N TRP A 786 -33.00 -27.32 -25.06
CA TRP A 786 -31.87 -27.02 -25.92
C TRP A 786 -30.56 -27.52 -25.32
N GLU A 787 -29.76 -28.18 -26.15
CA GLU A 787 -28.37 -28.53 -25.83
C GLU A 787 -27.45 -27.31 -25.89
N THR A 788 -26.29 -27.41 -25.24
CA THR A 788 -25.25 -26.39 -25.26
C THR A 788 -24.81 -26.07 -26.69
N GLN A 789 -24.61 -24.79 -27.00
CA GLN A 789 -24.16 -24.24 -28.29
C GLN A 789 -25.13 -24.43 -29.46
N LYS A 790 -26.40 -24.79 -29.22
CA LYS A 790 -27.43 -24.74 -30.28
C LYS A 790 -27.95 -23.32 -30.48
N ASN A 791 -28.13 -22.94 -31.75
CA ASN A 791 -28.78 -21.68 -32.15
C ASN A 791 -30.30 -21.83 -32.07
N LEU A 792 -30.97 -20.91 -31.36
CA LEU A 792 -32.43 -20.82 -31.32
C LEU A 792 -32.98 -20.14 -32.57
N PHE A 793 -32.27 -19.11 -33.04
CA PHE A 793 -32.48 -18.46 -34.33
C PHE A 793 -31.19 -17.78 -34.78
N GLN A 794 -31.06 -17.58 -36.09
CA GLN A 794 -29.90 -16.96 -36.73
C GLN A 794 -30.25 -15.66 -37.47
N VAL A 795 -29.27 -14.77 -37.61
CA VAL A 795 -29.36 -13.54 -38.38
C VAL A 795 -29.83 -13.84 -39.82
N GLY A 796 -30.86 -13.12 -40.27
CA GLY A 796 -31.46 -13.28 -41.60
C GLY A 796 -32.60 -14.30 -41.67
N GLU A 797 -32.84 -15.10 -40.62
CA GLU A 797 -34.02 -15.97 -40.57
C GLU A 797 -35.32 -15.15 -40.41
N ARG A 798 -36.45 -15.71 -40.84
CA ARG A 798 -37.76 -15.08 -40.66
C ARG A 798 -38.21 -15.16 -39.19
N SER A 799 -38.70 -14.06 -38.64
CA SER A 799 -39.19 -13.95 -37.26
C SER A 799 -40.59 -14.56 -37.07
N ASN A 800 -40.66 -15.90 -37.15
CA ASN A 800 -41.93 -16.63 -37.07
C ASN A 800 -42.39 -16.96 -35.64
N ALA A 801 -41.51 -16.82 -34.64
CA ALA A 801 -41.81 -17.07 -33.24
C ALA A 801 -41.01 -16.12 -32.33
N TRP A 802 -41.36 -16.03 -31.05
CA TRP A 802 -40.53 -15.38 -30.01
C TRP A 802 -40.44 -16.30 -28.78
N PHE A 803 -39.51 -16.01 -27.88
CA PHE A 803 -39.11 -16.96 -26.83
C PHE A 803 -39.12 -16.35 -25.43
N VAL A 804 -39.43 -17.18 -24.43
CA VAL A 804 -39.27 -16.90 -22.99
C VAL A 804 -38.30 -17.90 -22.41
N LEU A 805 -37.26 -17.42 -21.73
CA LEU A 805 -36.28 -18.28 -21.08
C LEU A 805 -36.77 -18.70 -19.69
N LEU A 806 -37.04 -19.99 -19.46
CA LEU A 806 -37.51 -20.49 -18.16
C LEU A 806 -36.39 -21.02 -17.27
N ARG A 807 -35.32 -21.53 -17.90
CA ARG A 807 -34.12 -22.07 -17.23
C ARG A 807 -32.93 -22.02 -18.18
N GLY A 808 -31.72 -21.84 -17.63
CA GLY A 808 -30.48 -21.77 -18.39
C GLY A 808 -30.06 -20.33 -18.72
N THR A 809 -29.19 -20.17 -19.72
CA THR A 809 -28.67 -18.88 -20.18
C THR A 809 -28.56 -18.87 -21.70
N VAL A 810 -28.97 -17.77 -22.31
CA VAL A 810 -28.90 -17.55 -23.77
C VAL A 810 -28.07 -16.31 -24.04
N GLU A 811 -27.13 -16.40 -24.96
CA GLU A 811 -26.33 -15.27 -25.41
C GLU A 811 -26.87 -14.74 -26.74
N LEU A 812 -27.02 -13.41 -26.82
CA LEU A 812 -27.43 -12.71 -28.04
C LEU A 812 -26.19 -12.15 -28.72
N LEU A 813 -25.99 -12.54 -29.97
CA LEU A 813 -24.80 -12.26 -30.76
C LEU A 813 -25.20 -11.48 -32.02
N THR A 814 -24.46 -10.45 -32.40
CA THR A 814 -24.72 -9.70 -33.65
C THR A 814 -23.52 -9.72 -34.58
N ILE A 815 -23.76 -9.37 -35.85
CA ILE A 815 -22.72 -9.17 -36.85
C ILE A 815 -22.28 -7.71 -36.76
N PRO A 816 -20.99 -7.41 -36.51
CA PRO A 816 -20.52 -6.05 -36.43
C PRO A 816 -20.74 -5.35 -37.78
N THR A 817 -21.37 -4.17 -37.73
CA THR A 817 -21.61 -3.31 -38.91
C THR A 817 -20.52 -2.23 -38.94
N GLU A 818 -20.14 -1.67 -40.09
CA GLU A 818 -19.07 -0.65 -40.18
C GLU A 818 -19.24 0.57 -39.25
N ALA A 819 -20.47 0.85 -38.79
CA ALA A 819 -20.77 1.87 -37.78
C ALA A 819 -20.45 1.45 -36.32
N THR A 820 -20.51 0.15 -35.97
CA THR A 820 -20.17 -0.34 -34.62
C THR A 820 -18.66 -0.40 -34.37
N LEU A 821 -17.84 -0.33 -35.43
CA LEU A 821 -16.38 -0.10 -35.32
C LEU A 821 -16.03 1.25 -34.67
N ALA A 822 -16.97 2.22 -34.65
CA ALA A 822 -16.78 3.51 -34.01
C ALA A 822 -17.45 3.62 -32.62
N SER A 823 -18.30 2.68 -32.22
CA SER A 823 -19.08 2.76 -30.98
C SER A 823 -18.92 1.51 -30.09
N TYR A 824 -17.96 1.59 -29.18
CA TYR A 824 -17.98 1.05 -27.82
C TYR A 824 -18.38 -0.43 -27.59
N SER A 825 -17.38 -1.32 -27.62
CA SER A 825 -17.17 -2.38 -26.62
C SER A 825 -15.72 -2.88 -26.67
N PRO A 826 -14.91 -2.78 -25.60
CA PRO A 826 -13.52 -3.22 -25.62
C PRO A 826 -13.43 -4.73 -25.42
N LYS A 827 -13.18 -5.48 -26.50
CA LYS A 827 -12.75 -6.88 -26.39
C LYS A 827 -11.32 -6.94 -25.84
N SER A 828 -11.14 -7.79 -24.83
CA SER A 828 -9.86 -8.31 -24.39
C SER A 828 -9.12 -8.96 -25.56
N GLU A 829 -7.94 -8.46 -25.93
CA GLU A 829 -7.04 -9.14 -26.88
C GLU A 829 -6.34 -10.37 -26.28
N GLN A 830 -6.69 -10.82 -25.06
CA GLN A 830 -5.99 -11.93 -24.39
C GLN A 830 -6.88 -12.92 -23.62
N ALA A 831 -8.17 -13.02 -23.95
CA ALA A 831 -8.89 -14.25 -23.62
C ALA A 831 -8.50 -15.31 -24.67
N GLU A 832 -7.67 -16.28 -24.30
CA GLU A 832 -7.50 -17.49 -25.12
C GLU A 832 -8.91 -18.03 -25.44
N PRO A 833 -9.28 -18.15 -26.73
CA PRO A 833 -10.54 -18.78 -27.07
C PRO A 833 -10.43 -20.23 -26.61
N THR A 834 -11.38 -20.66 -25.77
CA THR A 834 -11.60 -22.08 -25.47
C THR A 834 -11.58 -22.86 -26.77
N ARG A 835 -10.49 -23.61 -26.98
CA ARG A 835 -10.31 -24.47 -28.14
C ARG A 835 -11.45 -25.50 -28.12
N PHE A 836 -12.31 -25.43 -29.13
CA PHE A 836 -13.15 -26.54 -29.54
C PHE A 836 -12.24 -27.73 -29.83
N GLN A 837 -12.36 -28.77 -29.02
CA GLN A 837 -11.66 -30.02 -29.19
C GLN A 837 -12.50 -30.93 -30.07
N ASP A 838 -12.55 -30.64 -31.37
CA ASP A 838 -13.17 -31.54 -32.35
C ASP A 838 -12.25 -32.74 -32.57
N SER A 839 -12.73 -33.89 -32.12
CA SER A 839 -12.10 -35.19 -32.29
C SER A 839 -12.65 -35.86 -33.55
N PHE A 840 -11.75 -36.03 -34.52
CA PHE A 840 -11.77 -36.99 -35.64
C PHE A 840 -12.56 -36.72 -36.93
N ASN A 841 -11.76 -36.66 -38.01
CA ASN A 841 -11.94 -37.21 -39.36
C ASN A 841 -13.01 -36.61 -40.29
N THR A 842 -12.56 -35.80 -41.26
CA THR A 842 -12.28 -36.28 -42.63
C THR A 842 -11.72 -35.13 -43.48
N LEU A 843 -10.67 -35.43 -44.25
CA LEU A 843 -10.22 -34.62 -45.38
C LEU A 843 -11.42 -34.37 -46.31
N ASN A 844 -11.82 -33.10 -46.51
CA ASN A 844 -12.28 -32.66 -47.82
C ASN A 844 -12.33 -31.13 -47.96
N ASN A 845 -11.77 -30.68 -49.07
CA ASN A 845 -11.83 -29.34 -49.63
C ASN A 845 -13.26 -28.77 -49.65
N HIS A 846 -13.49 -27.60 -49.05
CA HIS A 846 -14.33 -26.56 -49.64
C HIS A 846 -14.16 -25.18 -48.98
N LYS A 847 -13.76 -24.21 -49.82
CA LYS A 847 -14.10 -22.78 -49.88
C LYS A 847 -14.14 -21.97 -48.57
N ASN A 848 -13.21 -21.00 -48.52
CA ASN A 848 -13.26 -19.77 -47.73
C ASN A 848 -14.69 -19.26 -47.41
N GLN A 849 -15.13 -19.43 -46.18
CA GLN A 849 -16.08 -18.52 -45.54
C GLN A 849 -15.28 -17.63 -44.57
N PRO A 850 -15.42 -16.30 -44.60
CA PRO A 850 -14.83 -15.46 -43.58
C PRO A 850 -15.47 -15.82 -42.24
N SER A 851 -14.66 -16.15 -41.22
CA SER A 851 -15.12 -16.27 -39.84
C SER A 851 -15.65 -14.91 -39.40
N THR A 852 -16.96 -14.67 -39.59
CA THR A 852 -17.64 -13.45 -39.19
C THR A 852 -17.67 -13.40 -37.68
N GLN A 853 -16.70 -12.68 -37.10
CA GLN A 853 -16.55 -12.52 -35.66
C GLN A 853 -17.84 -11.93 -35.09
N ARG A 854 -18.56 -12.74 -34.30
CA ARG A 854 -19.79 -12.30 -33.62
C ARG A 854 -19.47 -11.43 -32.41
N GLU A 855 -20.31 -10.45 -32.12
CA GLU A 855 -20.20 -9.58 -30.95
C GLU A 855 -21.35 -9.87 -29.96
N LEU A 856 -21.01 -10.03 -28.69
CA LEU A 856 -21.99 -10.27 -27.62
C LEU A 856 -22.75 -8.98 -27.34
N VAL A 857 -24.06 -8.99 -27.59
CA VAL A 857 -24.96 -7.85 -27.37
C VAL A 857 -25.63 -7.91 -26.00
N GLY A 858 -25.83 -9.13 -25.49
CA GLY A 858 -26.34 -9.33 -24.14
C GLY A 858 -26.53 -10.79 -23.74
N ARG A 859 -26.64 -11.00 -22.43
CA ARG A 859 -26.92 -12.32 -21.83
C ARG A 859 -28.31 -12.34 -21.24
N VAL A 860 -29.16 -13.21 -21.75
CA VAL A 860 -30.54 -13.39 -21.30
C VAL A 860 -30.56 -14.30 -20.06
N ARG A 861 -31.18 -13.82 -18.98
CA ARG A 861 -31.41 -14.59 -17.75
C ARG A 861 -32.81 -15.23 -17.75
N PRO A 862 -33.04 -16.28 -16.93
CA PRO A 862 -34.37 -16.86 -16.77
C PRO A 862 -35.42 -15.82 -16.33
N GLY A 863 -36.61 -15.89 -16.92
CA GLY A 863 -37.70 -14.93 -16.76
C GLY A 863 -37.72 -13.79 -17.80
N CYS A 864 -36.77 -13.77 -18.74
CA CYS A 864 -36.71 -12.75 -19.77
C CYS A 864 -37.37 -13.20 -21.08
N ILE A 865 -38.00 -12.24 -21.75
CA ILE A 865 -38.56 -12.39 -23.11
C ILE A 865 -37.52 -11.91 -24.12
N PHE A 866 -37.34 -12.63 -25.22
CA PHE A 866 -36.39 -12.25 -26.28
C PHE A 866 -36.86 -12.68 -27.68
N GLY A 867 -36.42 -11.96 -28.70
CA GLY A 867 -36.84 -12.18 -30.09
C GLY A 867 -38.25 -11.67 -30.41
N ASP A 868 -38.84 -10.90 -29.50
CA ASP A 868 -40.14 -10.24 -29.59
C ASP A 868 -40.14 -9.07 -30.56
N MET A 869 -39.10 -8.22 -30.56
CA MET A 869 -39.04 -7.02 -31.42
C MET A 869 -39.09 -7.36 -32.91
N ASP A 870 -38.22 -8.26 -33.38
CA ASP A 870 -38.18 -8.68 -34.79
C ASP A 870 -39.48 -9.37 -35.21
N PHE A 871 -40.13 -10.06 -34.27
CA PHE A 871 -41.42 -10.72 -34.47
C PHE A 871 -42.55 -9.69 -34.64
N MET A 872 -42.61 -8.68 -33.78
CA MET A 872 -43.62 -7.63 -33.82
C MET A 872 -43.47 -6.70 -35.03
N LEU A 873 -42.22 -6.42 -35.45
CA LEU A 873 -41.90 -5.55 -36.58
C LEU A 873 -41.93 -6.27 -37.95
N GLU A 874 -42.17 -7.58 -37.97
CA GLU A 874 -42.20 -8.42 -39.18
C GLU A 874 -40.91 -8.35 -40.03
N GLN A 875 -39.77 -8.13 -39.38
CA GLN A 875 -38.45 -8.03 -40.02
C GLN A 875 -37.64 -9.32 -39.83
N PRO A 876 -36.67 -9.62 -40.72
CA PRO A 876 -35.74 -10.72 -40.51
C PRO A 876 -34.92 -10.51 -39.22
N ARG A 877 -34.47 -11.61 -38.61
CA ARG A 877 -33.66 -11.60 -37.39
C ARG A 877 -32.40 -10.76 -37.56
N VAL A 878 -32.15 -9.86 -36.60
CA VAL A 878 -30.96 -8.99 -36.59
C VAL A 878 -29.85 -9.54 -35.69
N MET A 879 -30.17 -10.54 -34.86
CA MET A 879 -29.24 -11.18 -33.91
C MET A 879 -29.33 -12.71 -34.00
N ASP A 880 -28.23 -13.38 -33.66
CA ASP A 880 -28.19 -14.80 -33.34
C ASP A 880 -28.51 -14.98 -31.84
N ALA A 881 -29.23 -16.05 -31.50
CA ALA A 881 -29.43 -16.45 -30.11
C ALA A 881 -28.87 -17.86 -29.88
N THR A 882 -27.87 -17.99 -29.01
CA THR A 882 -27.20 -19.26 -28.70
C THR A 882 -27.45 -19.70 -27.26
N SER A 883 -27.77 -20.98 -27.08
CA SER A 883 -27.81 -21.60 -25.76
C SER A 883 -26.39 -21.81 -25.23
N THR A 884 -26.06 -21.31 -24.02
CA THR A 884 -24.75 -21.58 -23.39
C THR A 884 -24.78 -22.63 -22.29
N ALA A 885 -25.96 -22.93 -21.73
CA ALA A 885 -26.13 -23.94 -20.69
C ALA A 885 -26.73 -25.24 -21.26
N ALA A 886 -26.35 -26.38 -20.68
CA ALA A 886 -26.76 -27.71 -21.14
C ALA A 886 -28.23 -28.07 -20.81
N ASP A 887 -28.86 -27.32 -19.91
CA ASP A 887 -30.22 -27.51 -19.41
C ASP A 887 -31.13 -26.32 -19.76
N THR A 888 -30.91 -25.70 -20.92
CA THR A 888 -31.64 -24.51 -21.35
C THR A 888 -33.05 -24.88 -21.79
N LEU A 889 -34.06 -24.28 -21.14
CA LEU A 889 -35.48 -24.55 -21.38
C LEU A 889 -36.18 -23.25 -21.75
N THR A 890 -36.83 -23.25 -22.91
CA THR A 890 -37.53 -22.07 -23.44
C THR A 890 -38.97 -22.39 -23.83
N CYS A 891 -39.86 -21.43 -23.59
CA CYS A 891 -41.20 -21.42 -24.19
C CYS A 891 -41.18 -20.60 -25.47
N SER A 892 -41.80 -21.09 -26.54
CA SER A 892 -41.96 -20.36 -27.79
C SER A 892 -43.43 -20.11 -28.11
N PHE A 893 -43.68 -19.00 -28.79
CA PHE A 893 -45.01 -18.63 -29.29
C PHE A 893 -44.91 -18.19 -30.74
N THR A 894 -45.71 -18.80 -31.60
CA THR A 894 -45.62 -18.68 -33.05
C THR A 894 -46.62 -17.67 -33.60
N ARG A 895 -46.36 -17.19 -34.82
CA ARG A 895 -47.25 -16.26 -35.51
C ARG A 895 -48.64 -16.84 -35.77
N LYS A 896 -48.75 -18.16 -35.99
CA LYS A 896 -50.05 -18.83 -36.19
C LYS A 896 -50.88 -18.78 -34.91
N GLU A 897 -50.27 -19.11 -33.79
CA GLU A 897 -50.90 -19.05 -32.46
C GLU A 897 -51.32 -17.62 -32.11
N MET A 898 -50.55 -16.60 -32.51
CA MET A 898 -50.92 -15.19 -32.31
C MET A 898 -52.17 -14.76 -33.11
N VAL A 899 -52.30 -15.23 -34.35
CA VAL A 899 -53.49 -14.93 -35.18
C VAL A 899 -54.72 -15.63 -34.61
N GLU A 900 -54.58 -16.89 -34.24
CA GLU A 900 -55.66 -17.68 -33.63
C GLU A 900 -56.09 -17.12 -32.27
N LEU A 901 -55.15 -16.67 -31.43
CA LEU A 901 -55.43 -16.01 -30.16
C LEU A 901 -56.23 -14.72 -30.35
N ARG A 902 -55.87 -13.90 -31.35
CA ARG A 902 -56.57 -12.64 -31.63
C ARG A 902 -57.99 -12.87 -32.12
N ASP A 903 -58.22 -13.92 -32.88
CA ASP A 903 -59.54 -14.23 -33.45
C ASP A 903 -60.47 -14.92 -32.43
N ASN A 904 -59.93 -15.79 -31.56
CA ASN A 904 -60.71 -16.57 -30.60
C ASN A 904 -60.83 -15.91 -29.21
N HIS A 905 -59.80 -15.22 -28.72
CA HIS A 905 -59.73 -14.65 -27.37
C HIS A 905 -59.06 -13.26 -27.36
N PRO A 906 -59.77 -12.20 -27.79
CA PRO A 906 -59.18 -10.86 -27.95
C PRO A 906 -58.70 -10.24 -26.62
N GLU A 907 -59.29 -10.61 -25.49
CA GLU A 907 -58.90 -10.13 -24.17
C GLU A 907 -57.52 -10.65 -23.75
N LEU A 908 -57.24 -11.94 -24.01
CA LEU A 908 -55.93 -12.56 -23.76
C LEU A 908 -54.86 -12.00 -24.69
N ALA A 909 -55.21 -11.73 -25.96
CA ALA A 909 -54.31 -11.10 -26.91
C ALA A 909 -53.88 -9.68 -26.48
N LEU A 910 -54.80 -8.92 -25.88
CA LEU A 910 -54.51 -7.57 -25.37
C LEU A 910 -53.60 -7.63 -24.13
N LEU A 911 -53.83 -8.58 -23.23
CA LEU A 911 -52.96 -8.84 -22.08
C LEU A 911 -51.53 -9.22 -22.52
N LEU A 912 -51.41 -10.14 -23.49
CA LEU A 912 -50.12 -10.55 -24.05
C LEU A 912 -49.37 -9.37 -24.68
N HIS A 913 -50.10 -8.51 -25.40
CA HIS A 913 -49.53 -7.33 -26.02
C HIS A 913 -49.01 -6.32 -24.99
N GLU A 914 -49.73 -6.12 -23.89
CA GLU A 914 -49.28 -5.28 -22.77
C GLU A 914 -47.96 -5.81 -22.16
N ILE A 915 -47.86 -7.12 -21.95
CA ILE A 915 -46.65 -7.77 -21.41
C ILE A 915 -45.47 -7.58 -22.35
N LEU A 916 -45.64 -7.83 -23.65
CA LEU A 916 -44.59 -7.67 -24.66
C LEU A 916 -44.09 -6.23 -24.72
N LEU A 917 -45.01 -5.25 -24.77
CA LEU A 917 -44.63 -3.83 -24.78
C LEU A 917 -43.78 -3.44 -23.56
N ARG A 918 -44.13 -3.94 -22.37
CA ARG A 918 -43.35 -3.66 -21.16
C ARG A 918 -42.01 -4.35 -21.15
N ALA A 919 -41.92 -5.59 -21.64
CA ALA A 919 -40.66 -6.30 -21.77
C ALA A 919 -39.71 -5.57 -22.73
N SER A 920 -40.18 -5.15 -23.91
CA SER A 920 -39.37 -4.39 -24.86
C SER A 920 -39.00 -3.01 -24.30
N TYR A 921 -39.90 -2.32 -23.59
CA TYR A 921 -39.60 -1.04 -22.97
C TYR A 921 -38.51 -1.13 -21.89
N MET A 922 -38.56 -2.15 -21.02
CA MET A 922 -37.57 -2.33 -19.96
C MET A 922 -36.16 -2.53 -20.54
N THR A 923 -36.01 -3.42 -21.53
CA THR A 923 -34.71 -3.68 -22.17
C THR A 923 -34.14 -2.45 -22.88
N LEU A 924 -35.01 -1.63 -23.49
CA LEU A 924 -34.64 -0.38 -24.14
C LEU A 924 -34.30 0.73 -23.13
N ALA A 925 -35.04 0.82 -22.04
CA ALA A 925 -34.80 1.78 -20.96
C ALA A 925 -33.45 1.53 -20.27
N GLU A 926 -33.08 0.26 -20.04
CA GLU A 926 -31.76 -0.11 -19.51
C GLU A 926 -30.62 0.38 -20.42
N LYS A 927 -30.74 0.18 -21.74
CA LYS A 927 -29.71 0.62 -22.70
C LYS A 927 -29.67 2.13 -22.92
N LEU A 928 -30.80 2.83 -22.80
CA LEU A 928 -30.82 4.29 -22.86
C LEU A 928 -30.17 4.90 -21.62
N HIS A 929 -30.41 4.32 -20.44
CA HIS A 929 -29.77 4.80 -19.19
C HIS A 929 -28.25 4.64 -19.22
N SER A 930 -27.73 3.61 -19.90
CA SER A 930 -26.28 3.43 -20.07
C SER A 930 -25.64 4.37 -21.10
N LEU A 931 -26.45 5.00 -21.98
CA LEU A 931 -25.98 5.92 -23.04
C LEU A 931 -26.21 7.41 -22.73
N ALA A 932 -27.18 7.74 -21.87
CA ALA A 932 -27.71 9.10 -21.73
C ALA A 932 -27.06 9.96 -20.61
N ILE A 933 -25.97 9.51 -19.97
CA ILE A 933 -25.34 10.23 -18.84
C ILE A 933 -23.83 10.37 -19.02
#